data_AF-A0A1N6CQW1-F1
#
_entry.id   AF-A0A1N6CQW1-F1
#
_cell.length_a   1.000
_cell.length_b   1.000
_cell.length_c   1.000
_cell.angle_alpha   90.00
_cell.angle_beta   90.00
_cell.angle_gamma   90.00
#
_symmetry.space_group_name_H-M   'P 1'
#
loop_
_entity.id
_entity.type
_entity.pdbx_description
1 polymer ?
#
loop_
_entity_poly.entity_id
_entity_poly.type
_entity_poly.pdbx_seq_one_letter_code
_entity_poly.pdbx_strand_id
1 'polypeptide(L)'
;MTLGVIDGGINASSAEFVGRIHPDSADFAGNRGIADESGHGSAVASVAAGGKNNNATHGIAFDSDILVLRTDTPGSCQEDDPDDPDDGCSHSSGAIAAAINQARTTGARVINISLGGPDISRVVQNAVSDAAAAGVVVVVSAGNDGESTPDGFAAGIAARGNGHVIVAGSVGTSGSISSFSNRAGSEAASYLTALGERVRADDHEGTAFLWSGTSFSAPQISGAVALLAQAFPNLSGSQIVDLLFQSARDAGDAGTDSIYGRGILDIAEAFQPQGQTSFAGSSVAVDIASDPGQTSAAMGDAALQPQNVGAIILDGFDRAFALDLAHGLSVATPQYRLTSSLQGDRRNMSAASDGLQIAVSIDRDETRGIGLNDFRMSWDNAREARLLAASVMTRVAPDLELAVGFRRGSSGLVAQVQDQRSAAFLVAPSPGRERGFTGQARTAFALRQRLDNFGLTLSAESGSANPVSSASSYLELAQNPVRDIRNFATIGLSVDRKIGPATLSFAASMMDENATILGSRFSETLGAQGAQSLFADGRADFDLSALLGAGWHSSASWRQGWTRAESASLVTGGTLQSSSFAIDLTKSGLFQGADQLAFRFAQPLRVSNGGLNLFLPVGYSYQTLQTEFGQRTLNLAPAGRELVSEMVYATPLWGGYLNTNLFWRQEPGHFESVGDDFGGAVRFHLKF
;
A
#
# COMPACT_ATOMS: atom_id res chain seq x y z
N MET A 1 16.54 31.32 5.24
CA MET A 1 16.85 30.81 3.87
C MET A 1 16.78 32.01 2.96
N THR A 2 17.83 32.33 2.20
CA THR A 2 17.91 33.62 1.51
C THR A 2 17.43 33.54 0.06
N LEU A 3 16.42 34.36 -0.27
CA LEU A 3 15.87 34.57 -1.62
C LEU A 3 16.24 36.00 -2.06
N GLY A 4 16.98 36.13 -3.17
CA GLY A 4 17.30 37.42 -3.76
C GLY A 4 16.19 37.93 -4.67
N VAL A 5 15.80 39.20 -4.55
CA VAL A 5 14.85 39.86 -5.45
C VAL A 5 15.56 41.02 -6.14
N ILE A 6 15.78 40.89 -7.45
CA ILE A 6 16.31 41.95 -8.30
C ILE A 6 15.14 42.71 -8.91
N ASP A 7 14.90 43.92 -8.42
CA ASP A 7 13.74 44.76 -8.79
C ASP A 7 14.00 46.25 -8.44
N GLY A 8 12.95 47.07 -8.32
CA GLY A 8 12.98 48.50 -7.98
C GLY A 8 13.05 48.83 -6.48
N GLY A 9 13.16 47.84 -5.59
CA GLY A 9 13.28 48.04 -4.13
C GLY A 9 12.23 47.26 -3.33
N ILE A 10 12.07 47.63 -2.05
CA ILE A 10 11.02 47.09 -1.16
C ILE A 10 10.45 48.17 -0.23
N ASN A 11 9.18 48.05 0.15
CA ASN A 11 8.64 48.72 1.34
C ASN A 11 9.16 48.03 2.61
N ALA A 12 10.29 48.52 3.12
CA ALA A 12 10.93 47.96 4.32
C ALA A 12 10.11 48.15 5.61
N SER A 13 9.10 49.02 5.60
CA SER A 13 8.19 49.24 6.73
C SER A 13 6.98 48.31 6.74
N SER A 14 6.78 47.53 5.66
CA SER A 14 5.68 46.60 5.54
C SER A 14 5.72 45.53 6.64
N ALA A 15 4.55 45.25 7.22
CA ALA A 15 4.36 44.16 8.18
C ALA A 15 4.72 42.79 7.59
N GLU A 16 4.74 42.69 6.26
CA GLU A 16 5.11 41.46 5.55
C GLU A 16 6.56 41.08 5.78
N PHE A 17 7.50 42.02 5.91
CA PHE A 17 8.95 41.73 5.86
C PHE A 17 9.70 41.95 7.19
N VAL A 18 8.97 42.21 8.28
CA VAL A 18 9.54 42.55 9.59
C VAL A 18 10.54 41.47 10.04
N GLY A 19 11.79 41.89 10.25
CA GLY A 19 12.87 41.02 10.75
C GLY A 19 13.47 40.05 9.73
N ARG A 20 13.04 40.09 8.45
CA ARG A 20 13.47 39.15 7.41
C ARG A 20 14.18 39.82 6.22
N ILE A 21 14.41 41.13 6.27
CA ILE A 21 15.23 41.82 5.26
C ILE A 21 16.70 41.54 5.57
N HIS A 22 17.41 40.96 4.62
CA HIS A 22 18.82 40.60 4.78
C HIS A 22 19.69 41.87 4.86
N PRO A 23 20.69 41.93 5.75
CA PRO A 23 21.54 43.12 5.94
C PRO A 23 22.36 43.52 4.71
N ASP A 24 22.66 42.57 3.82
CA ASP A 24 23.40 42.83 2.57
C ASP A 24 22.53 43.44 1.45
N SER A 25 21.27 43.77 1.74
CA SER A 25 20.37 44.43 0.78
C SER A 25 20.86 45.84 0.44
N ALA A 26 20.85 46.21 -0.85
CA ALA A 26 21.47 47.46 -1.31
C ALA A 26 20.88 48.00 -2.64
N ASP A 27 21.23 49.24 -2.96
CA ASP A 27 21.03 49.90 -4.26
C ASP A 27 22.28 49.70 -5.13
N PHE A 28 22.12 49.08 -6.30
CA PHE A 28 23.21 48.80 -7.25
C PHE A 28 23.25 49.79 -8.42
N ALA A 29 22.27 50.69 -8.51
CA ALA A 29 22.21 51.76 -9.50
C ALA A 29 22.57 53.14 -8.89
N GLY A 30 22.81 53.20 -7.58
CA GLY A 30 23.11 54.43 -6.86
C GLY A 30 23.45 54.21 -5.39
N ASN A 31 22.92 55.07 -4.51
CA ASN A 31 23.08 54.99 -3.06
C ASN A 31 21.83 55.53 -2.33
N ARG A 32 20.64 55.16 -2.81
CA ARG A 32 19.35 55.67 -2.29
C ARG A 32 18.78 54.81 -1.15
N GLY A 33 19.44 53.70 -0.83
CA GLY A 33 18.88 52.66 0.05
C GLY A 33 17.94 51.73 -0.71
N ILE A 34 17.20 50.89 0.01
CA ILE A 34 16.40 49.81 -0.57
C ILE A 34 14.92 50.14 -0.73
N ALA A 35 14.51 51.38 -0.45
CA ALA A 35 13.11 51.79 -0.53
C ALA A 35 12.60 51.62 -1.97
N ASP A 36 11.41 51.05 -2.11
CA ASP A 36 10.67 50.99 -3.37
C ASP A 36 9.97 52.33 -3.63
N GLU A 37 9.98 52.76 -4.88
CA GLU A 37 9.35 53.99 -5.35
C GLU A 37 8.23 53.73 -6.39
N SER A 38 8.17 52.52 -6.96
CA SER A 38 7.18 52.14 -7.98
C SER A 38 6.08 51.25 -7.40
N GLY A 39 6.44 50.36 -6.47
CA GLY A 39 5.52 49.37 -5.88
C GLY A 39 5.65 47.97 -6.46
N HIS A 40 6.21 47.84 -7.66
CA HIS A 40 6.42 46.53 -8.31
C HIS A 40 7.33 45.62 -7.47
N GLY A 41 8.45 46.14 -6.96
CA GLY A 41 9.41 45.36 -6.18
C GLY A 41 8.82 44.85 -4.85
N SER A 42 8.05 45.70 -4.17
CA SER A 42 7.30 45.33 -2.96
C SER A 42 6.28 44.22 -3.25
N ALA A 43 5.53 44.36 -4.35
CA ALA A 43 4.53 43.39 -4.77
C ALA A 43 5.17 42.03 -5.12
N VAL A 44 6.23 42.03 -5.92
CA VAL A 44 7.00 40.82 -6.28
C VAL A 44 7.58 40.12 -5.05
N ALA A 45 8.21 40.88 -4.14
CA ALA A 45 8.75 40.35 -2.90
C ALA A 45 7.67 39.73 -2.01
N SER A 46 6.47 40.33 -1.97
CA SER A 46 5.34 39.81 -1.19
C SER A 46 4.83 38.47 -1.72
N VAL A 47 4.79 38.29 -3.05
CA VAL A 47 4.39 37.01 -3.67
C VAL A 47 5.42 35.91 -3.40
N ALA A 48 6.72 36.24 -3.45
CA ALA A 48 7.77 35.26 -3.19
C ALA A 48 7.83 34.86 -1.70
N ALA A 49 7.80 35.83 -0.79
CA ALA A 49 8.13 35.62 0.63
C ALA A 49 7.40 36.57 1.61
N GLY A 50 6.21 37.08 1.28
CA GLY A 50 5.33 37.78 2.23
C GLY A 50 5.02 36.92 3.46
N GLY A 51 4.90 37.55 4.63
CA GLY A 51 4.89 36.85 5.91
C GLY A 51 3.56 36.16 6.20
N LYS A 52 3.59 34.99 6.83
CA LYS A 52 2.36 34.32 7.29
C LYS A 52 1.91 34.92 8.63
N ASN A 53 1.24 36.06 8.57
CA ASN A 53 0.90 36.90 9.73
C ASN A 53 -0.64 37.04 9.96
N ASN A 54 -1.46 36.24 9.26
CA ASN A 54 -2.93 36.33 9.21
C ASN A 54 -3.47 37.68 8.71
N ASN A 55 -2.69 38.43 7.92
CA ASN A 55 -3.11 39.66 7.29
C ASN A 55 -3.13 39.49 5.77
N ALA A 56 -4.29 39.64 5.14
CA ALA A 56 -4.48 39.57 3.69
C ALA A 56 -3.91 38.29 3.01
N THR A 57 -2.68 38.31 2.51
CA THR A 57 -2.03 37.23 1.74
C THR A 57 -0.73 36.77 2.42
N HIS A 58 -0.08 35.76 1.87
CA HIS A 58 1.28 35.37 2.26
C HIS A 58 2.05 34.90 1.02
N GLY A 59 3.37 35.00 1.08
CA GLY A 59 4.23 34.53 0.00
C GLY A 59 4.36 33.01 -0.01
N ILE A 60 4.82 32.48 -1.13
CA ILE A 60 5.06 31.04 -1.29
C ILE A 60 6.07 30.55 -0.25
N ALA A 61 7.19 31.25 -0.06
CA ALA A 61 8.23 30.92 0.92
C ALA A 61 8.24 31.92 2.09
N PHE A 62 7.11 32.01 2.80
CA PHE A 62 6.81 33.02 3.81
C PHE A 62 7.79 33.17 4.99
N ASP A 63 8.64 32.17 5.26
CA ASP A 63 9.68 32.20 6.31
C ASP A 63 11.09 32.50 5.76
N SER A 64 11.22 32.83 4.47
CA SER A 64 12.52 33.14 3.86
C SER A 64 13.01 34.54 4.23
N ASP A 65 14.32 34.69 4.30
CA ASP A 65 14.98 36.00 4.34
C ASP A 65 15.02 36.57 2.92
N ILE A 66 14.68 37.85 2.77
CA ILE A 66 14.66 38.52 1.48
C ILE A 66 15.92 39.38 1.36
N LEU A 67 16.72 39.10 0.34
CA LEU A 67 17.84 39.94 -0.08
C LEU A 67 17.35 40.89 -1.18
N VAL A 68 17.18 42.16 -0.83
CA VAL A 68 16.64 43.18 -1.73
C VAL A 68 17.77 43.78 -2.55
N LEU A 69 17.69 43.65 -3.86
CA LEU A 69 18.74 44.04 -4.80
C LEU A 69 18.16 45.07 -5.76
N ARG A 70 18.15 46.34 -5.32
CA ARG A 70 17.54 47.44 -6.06
C ARG A 70 18.41 47.82 -7.26
N THR A 71 17.83 47.85 -8.46
CA THR A 71 18.59 48.05 -9.72
C THR A 71 18.01 49.09 -10.68
N ASP A 72 16.88 49.69 -10.34
CA ASP A 72 16.25 50.75 -11.12
C ASP A 72 17.15 51.97 -11.22
N THR A 73 17.17 52.61 -12.38
CA THR A 73 17.91 53.85 -12.60
C THR A 73 17.23 54.99 -11.82
N PRO A 74 17.99 55.86 -11.12
CA PRO A 74 17.42 56.98 -10.40
C PRO A 74 16.44 57.82 -11.22
N GLY A 75 15.18 57.87 -10.78
CA GLY A 75 14.11 58.64 -11.39
C GLY A 75 13.37 57.97 -12.54
N SER A 76 13.79 56.79 -13.02
CA SER A 76 13.15 56.15 -14.19
C SER A 76 11.84 55.41 -13.91
N CYS A 77 11.46 55.27 -12.64
CA CYS A 77 10.27 54.52 -12.23
C CYS A 77 9.27 55.39 -11.46
N GLN A 78 9.40 56.72 -11.53
CA GLN A 78 8.62 57.69 -10.76
C GLN A 78 7.42 58.25 -11.53
N GLU A 79 7.41 58.20 -12.86
CA GLU A 79 6.31 58.66 -13.72
C GLU A 79 6.16 57.67 -14.89
N ASP A 80 4.93 57.27 -15.22
CA ASP A 80 4.58 56.68 -16.52
C ASP A 80 4.09 57.86 -17.39
N ASP A 81 4.91 58.38 -18.29
CA ASP A 81 4.49 59.34 -19.32
C ASP A 81 3.77 58.56 -20.44
N PRO A 82 2.44 58.69 -20.56
CA PRO A 82 1.68 57.99 -21.58
C PRO A 82 2.01 58.45 -23.02
N ASP A 83 2.77 59.54 -23.19
CA ASP A 83 3.21 60.08 -24.49
C ASP A 83 4.64 59.67 -24.88
N ASP A 84 5.40 58.99 -24.01
CA ASP A 84 6.73 58.45 -24.29
C ASP A 84 6.75 56.91 -24.15
N PRO A 85 6.78 56.14 -25.25
CA PRO A 85 6.83 54.68 -25.20
C PRO A 85 8.15 54.12 -24.63
N ASP A 86 9.17 54.98 -24.42
CA ASP A 86 10.42 54.65 -23.74
C ASP A 86 10.41 55.09 -22.26
N ASP A 87 9.33 55.70 -21.76
CA ASP A 87 9.16 56.04 -20.35
C ASP A 87 8.68 54.83 -19.55
N GLY A 88 9.66 54.14 -18.98
CA GLY A 88 9.44 52.96 -18.18
C GLY A 88 10.62 52.72 -17.26
N CYS A 89 10.36 51.96 -16.20
CA CYS A 89 11.35 51.61 -15.19
C CYS A 89 12.57 50.93 -15.82
N SER A 90 13.71 51.64 -15.85
CA SER A 90 14.91 51.21 -16.57
C SER A 90 15.99 50.67 -15.64
N HIS A 91 16.55 49.50 -15.98
CA HIS A 91 17.54 48.81 -15.16
C HIS A 91 18.86 48.64 -15.92
N SER A 92 19.97 49.15 -15.38
CA SER A 92 21.25 49.06 -16.09
C SER A 92 21.85 47.65 -16.02
N SER A 93 22.42 47.17 -17.13
CA SER A 93 23.15 45.89 -17.19
C SER A 93 24.25 45.77 -16.11
N GLY A 94 24.91 46.89 -15.77
CA GLY A 94 25.95 46.92 -14.73
C GLY A 94 25.37 46.68 -13.34
N ALA A 95 24.25 47.34 -13.01
CA ALA A 95 23.56 47.17 -11.73
C ALA A 95 23.01 45.74 -11.59
N ILE A 96 22.37 45.19 -12.64
CA ILE A 96 21.86 43.80 -12.65
C ILE A 96 23.00 42.81 -12.43
N ALA A 97 24.11 42.94 -13.15
CA ALA A 97 25.25 42.04 -12.97
C ALA A 97 25.84 42.14 -11.55
N ALA A 98 25.95 43.34 -10.99
CA ALA A 98 26.43 43.55 -9.61
C ALA A 98 25.47 42.94 -8.57
N ALA A 99 24.16 43.09 -8.76
CA ALA A 99 23.13 42.48 -7.93
C ALA A 99 23.18 40.94 -7.96
N ILE A 100 23.30 40.32 -9.12
CA ILE A 100 23.47 38.86 -9.26
C ILE A 100 24.72 38.39 -8.51
N ASN A 101 25.84 39.11 -8.68
CA ASN A 101 27.09 38.82 -7.96
C ASN A 101 26.93 38.96 -6.44
N GLN A 102 26.20 39.98 -5.96
CA GLN A 102 25.90 40.13 -4.53
C GLN A 102 25.07 38.97 -4.02
N ALA A 103 24.01 38.59 -4.74
CA ALA A 103 23.16 37.46 -4.34
C ALA A 103 23.96 36.16 -4.20
N ARG A 104 24.83 35.86 -5.17
CA ARG A 104 25.75 34.73 -5.12
C ARG A 104 26.66 34.80 -3.90
N THR A 105 27.32 35.93 -3.66
CA THR A 105 28.30 36.07 -2.56
C THR A 105 27.65 36.05 -1.18
N THR A 106 26.40 36.52 -1.08
CA THR A 106 25.57 36.43 0.12
C THR A 106 25.13 34.98 0.41
N GLY A 107 25.20 34.09 -0.59
CA GLY A 107 24.74 32.71 -0.47
C GLY A 107 23.24 32.56 -0.68
N ALA A 108 22.61 33.47 -1.44
CA ALA A 108 21.23 33.29 -1.88
C ALA A 108 21.11 31.98 -2.67
N ARG A 109 20.10 31.18 -2.35
CA ARG A 109 19.87 29.89 -3.03
C ARG A 109 19.06 30.06 -4.31
N VAL A 110 18.27 31.14 -4.38
CA VAL A 110 17.48 31.51 -5.55
C VAL A 110 17.48 33.03 -5.74
N ILE A 111 17.49 33.46 -6.99
CA ILE A 111 17.39 34.85 -7.43
C ILE A 111 16.15 34.97 -8.30
N ASN A 112 15.21 35.82 -7.88
CA ASN A 112 14.08 36.26 -8.70
C ASN A 112 14.48 37.51 -9.50
N ILE A 113 14.25 37.49 -10.81
CA ILE A 113 14.45 38.62 -11.71
C ILE A 113 13.13 38.84 -12.47
N SER A 114 12.28 39.72 -11.94
CA SER A 114 11.01 40.09 -12.56
C SER A 114 11.17 41.27 -13.52
N LEU A 115 12.21 41.19 -14.36
CA LEU A 115 12.60 42.19 -15.35
C LEU A 115 12.62 41.56 -16.75
N GLY A 116 12.50 42.41 -17.77
CA GLY A 116 12.57 42.00 -19.18
C GLY A 116 13.33 43.01 -20.02
N GLY A 117 13.49 42.72 -21.31
CA GLY A 117 14.11 43.65 -22.25
C GLY A 117 14.92 43.00 -23.37
N PRO A 118 15.81 43.78 -24.02
CA PRO A 118 16.63 43.30 -25.12
C PRO A 118 17.73 42.34 -24.65
N ASP A 119 18.50 41.82 -25.61
CA ASP A 119 19.62 40.90 -25.36
C ASP A 119 20.57 41.37 -24.25
N ILE A 120 20.95 40.43 -23.38
CA ILE A 120 21.84 40.73 -22.25
C ILE A 120 23.28 40.99 -22.66
N SER A 121 23.91 41.96 -21.99
CA SER A 121 25.33 42.26 -22.14
C SER A 121 26.23 41.15 -21.58
N ARG A 122 27.50 41.11 -22.02
CA ARG A 122 28.48 40.11 -21.58
C ARG A 122 28.71 40.10 -20.07
N VAL A 123 28.54 41.23 -19.39
CA VAL A 123 28.71 41.31 -17.92
C VAL A 123 27.59 40.57 -17.18
N VAL A 124 26.34 40.66 -17.68
CA VAL A 124 25.20 39.91 -17.13
C VAL A 124 25.36 38.42 -17.45
N GLN A 125 25.77 38.07 -18.67
CA GLN A 125 26.04 36.67 -19.05
C GLN A 125 27.03 36.00 -18.09
N ASN A 126 28.14 36.66 -17.80
CA ASN A 126 29.14 36.15 -16.86
C ASN A 126 28.56 36.01 -15.44
N ALA A 127 27.83 37.03 -14.95
CA ALA A 127 27.25 37.00 -13.60
C ALA A 127 26.26 35.84 -13.42
N VAL A 128 25.40 35.58 -14.42
CA VAL A 128 24.47 34.43 -14.43
C VAL A 128 25.23 33.12 -14.45
N SER A 129 26.24 32.96 -15.32
CA SER A 129 27.04 31.74 -15.36
C SER A 129 27.78 31.48 -14.05
N ASP A 130 28.30 32.52 -13.41
CA ASP A 130 28.97 32.41 -12.11
C ASP A 130 27.98 32.06 -10.98
N ALA A 131 26.76 32.59 -11.01
CA ALA A 131 25.69 32.23 -10.07
C ALA A 131 25.25 30.78 -10.24
N ALA A 132 25.00 30.34 -11.48
CA ALA A 132 24.68 28.96 -11.80
C ALA A 132 25.81 27.99 -11.40
N ALA A 133 27.07 28.35 -11.65
CA ALA A 133 28.23 27.56 -11.23
C ALA A 133 28.36 27.45 -9.71
N ALA A 134 27.85 28.42 -8.95
CA ALA A 134 27.75 28.37 -7.50
C ALA A 134 26.50 27.61 -7.00
N GLY A 135 25.69 27.05 -7.90
CA GLY A 135 24.47 26.30 -7.57
C GLY A 135 23.27 27.17 -7.25
N VAL A 136 23.32 28.47 -7.54
CA VAL A 136 22.22 29.41 -7.34
C VAL A 136 21.21 29.26 -8.47
N VAL A 137 19.93 29.08 -8.12
CA VAL A 137 18.85 29.04 -9.11
C VAL A 137 18.46 30.48 -9.49
N VAL A 138 18.27 30.74 -10.78
CA VAL A 138 17.82 32.04 -11.27
C VAL A 138 16.47 31.86 -11.95
N VAL A 139 15.47 32.60 -11.50
CA VAL A 139 14.15 32.61 -12.13
C VAL A 139 13.93 33.98 -12.75
N VAL A 140 13.61 33.99 -14.04
CA VAL A 140 13.42 35.22 -14.82
C VAL A 140 12.05 35.24 -15.50
N SER A 141 11.35 36.37 -15.51
CA SER A 141 10.09 36.54 -16.25
C SER A 141 10.29 36.40 -17.76
N ALA A 142 9.33 35.80 -18.48
CA ALA A 142 9.44 35.58 -19.92
C ALA A 142 9.23 36.83 -20.80
N GLY A 143 8.58 37.86 -20.26
CA GLY A 143 8.13 39.05 -21.01
C GLY A 143 6.61 39.04 -21.27
N ASN A 144 6.05 40.21 -21.60
CA ASN A 144 4.60 40.48 -21.56
C ASN A 144 4.02 40.94 -22.91
N ASP A 145 4.66 40.60 -24.03
CA ASP A 145 4.31 41.08 -25.38
C ASP A 145 3.40 40.10 -26.15
N GLY A 146 3.14 38.92 -25.59
CA GLY A 146 2.37 37.85 -26.23
C GLY A 146 3.11 37.18 -27.39
N GLU A 147 4.44 37.33 -27.44
CA GLU A 147 5.30 36.81 -28.50
C GLU A 147 5.48 35.29 -28.43
N SER A 148 5.93 34.69 -29.54
CA SER A 148 6.08 33.23 -29.65
C SER A 148 7.29 32.64 -28.90
N THR A 149 8.16 33.49 -28.36
CA THR A 149 9.38 33.15 -27.62
C THR A 149 9.56 34.12 -26.46
N PRO A 150 10.34 33.80 -25.42
CA PRO A 150 10.72 34.76 -24.39
C PRO A 150 11.46 35.97 -24.99
N ASP A 151 11.50 37.08 -24.27
CA ASP A 151 12.29 38.25 -24.68
C ASP A 151 13.80 37.97 -24.69
N GLY A 152 14.58 38.87 -25.30
CA GLY A 152 16.03 38.71 -25.44
C GLY A 152 16.76 38.65 -24.09
N PHE A 153 16.23 39.33 -23.08
CA PHE A 153 16.77 39.31 -21.73
C PHE A 153 16.63 37.92 -21.10
N ALA A 154 15.42 37.37 -21.06
CA ALA A 154 15.09 36.07 -20.51
C ALA A 154 15.78 34.93 -21.26
N ALA A 155 15.74 34.94 -22.59
CA ALA A 155 16.43 33.95 -23.43
C ALA A 155 17.94 33.99 -23.22
N GLY A 156 18.52 35.19 -23.07
CA GLY A 156 19.93 35.39 -22.76
C GLY A 156 20.33 34.80 -21.40
N ILE A 157 19.51 34.98 -20.37
CA ILE A 157 19.74 34.39 -19.03
C ILE A 157 19.62 32.86 -19.09
N ALA A 158 18.58 32.32 -19.75
CA ALA A 158 18.38 30.88 -19.93
C ALA A 158 19.60 30.20 -20.58
N ALA A 159 20.15 30.82 -21.63
CA ALA A 159 21.34 30.33 -22.34
C ALA A 159 22.64 30.33 -21.50
N ARG A 160 22.61 30.85 -20.26
CA ARG A 160 23.76 30.92 -19.34
C ARG A 160 23.53 30.14 -18.04
N GLY A 161 22.35 29.55 -17.87
CA GLY A 161 21.92 28.91 -16.63
C GLY A 161 22.48 27.52 -16.34
N ASN A 162 22.91 26.76 -17.35
CA ASN A 162 23.43 25.39 -17.18
C ASN A 162 22.55 24.52 -16.25
N GLY A 163 21.24 24.47 -16.50
CA GLY A 163 20.26 23.73 -15.68
C GLY A 163 19.81 24.42 -14.38
N HIS A 164 20.27 25.64 -14.12
CA HIS A 164 19.90 26.42 -12.92
C HIS A 164 18.98 27.61 -13.23
N VAL A 165 18.50 27.77 -14.47
CA VAL A 165 17.59 28.86 -14.84
C VAL A 165 16.21 28.32 -15.14
N ILE A 166 15.19 29.04 -14.66
CA ILE A 166 13.79 28.86 -15.05
C ILE A 166 13.28 30.18 -15.67
N VAL A 167 12.75 30.10 -16.88
CA VAL A 167 11.99 31.19 -17.52
C VAL A 167 10.52 31.04 -17.13
N ALA A 168 9.95 32.09 -16.56
CA ALA A 168 8.63 32.08 -15.94
C ALA A 168 7.55 32.64 -16.88
N GLY A 169 6.64 31.76 -17.29
CA GLY A 169 5.44 32.11 -18.05
C GLY A 169 4.22 32.39 -17.19
N SER A 170 3.24 33.09 -17.74
CA SER A 170 1.99 33.43 -17.05
C SER A 170 0.81 32.61 -17.56
N VAL A 171 0.07 32.03 -16.61
CA VAL A 171 -1.27 31.48 -16.82
C VAL A 171 -2.30 32.22 -15.98
N GLY A 172 -3.56 32.18 -16.40
CA GLY A 172 -4.71 32.55 -15.59
C GLY A 172 -5.15 31.44 -14.63
N THR A 173 -6.20 31.70 -13.84
CA THR A 173 -6.72 30.75 -12.84
C THR A 173 -7.26 29.45 -13.44
N SER A 174 -7.61 29.44 -14.73
CA SER A 174 -8.02 28.24 -15.47
C SER A 174 -6.83 27.38 -15.94
N GLY A 175 -5.60 27.83 -15.73
CA GLY A 175 -4.40 27.23 -16.32
C GLY A 175 -4.21 27.56 -17.81
N SER A 176 -5.04 28.43 -18.38
CA SER A 176 -4.85 28.91 -19.75
C SER A 176 -3.71 29.94 -19.79
N ILE A 177 -2.82 29.83 -20.77
CA ILE A 177 -1.74 30.80 -20.98
C ILE A 177 -2.32 32.21 -21.12
N SER A 178 -1.72 33.17 -20.42
CA SER A 178 -2.11 34.57 -20.47
C SER A 178 -1.87 35.14 -21.87
N SER A 179 -2.77 35.99 -22.35
CA SER A 179 -2.65 36.56 -23.70
C SER A 179 -1.33 37.31 -23.88
N PHE A 180 -0.90 38.03 -22.85
CA PHE A 180 0.35 38.79 -22.80
C PHE A 180 1.59 37.93 -22.57
N SER A 181 1.51 36.69 -22.08
CA SER A 181 2.73 35.94 -21.74
C SER A 181 3.53 35.65 -22.99
N ASN A 182 4.78 36.09 -23.08
CA ASN A 182 5.68 35.53 -24.10
C ASN A 182 5.75 34.01 -23.93
N ARG A 183 5.67 33.25 -25.03
CA ARG A 183 5.56 31.79 -25.02
C ARG A 183 6.95 31.13 -24.90
N ALA A 184 6.98 29.85 -24.57
CA ALA A 184 8.22 29.12 -24.33
C ALA A 184 9.15 29.03 -25.56
N GLY A 185 8.59 28.86 -26.77
CA GLY A 185 9.34 28.83 -28.02
C GLY A 185 10.49 27.82 -28.00
N SER A 186 11.71 28.27 -28.33
CA SER A 186 12.94 27.45 -28.28
C SER A 186 13.43 27.14 -26.85
N GLU A 187 12.96 27.89 -25.86
CA GLU A 187 13.39 27.75 -24.45
C GLU A 187 12.50 26.79 -23.65
N ALA A 188 11.65 26.00 -24.31
CA ALA A 188 10.68 25.09 -23.70
C ALA A 188 11.26 24.14 -22.64
N ALA A 189 12.53 23.72 -22.79
CA ALA A 189 13.18 22.86 -21.81
C ALA A 189 13.45 23.53 -20.45
N SER A 190 13.56 24.87 -20.42
CA SER A 190 13.88 25.69 -19.25
C SER A 190 12.72 26.58 -18.81
N TYR A 191 11.53 26.38 -19.37
CA TYR A 191 10.38 27.25 -19.20
C TYR A 191 9.31 26.59 -18.34
N LEU A 192 8.78 27.31 -17.35
CA LEU A 192 7.71 26.84 -16.47
C LEU A 192 6.69 27.95 -16.28
N THR A 193 5.41 27.62 -16.31
CA THR A 193 4.35 28.60 -16.09
C THR A 193 3.86 28.60 -14.64
N ALA A 194 3.42 29.76 -14.16
CA ALA A 194 2.72 29.90 -12.89
C ALA A 194 1.61 30.95 -13.03
N LEU A 195 0.76 31.11 -12.00
CA LEU A 195 -0.30 32.11 -12.02
C LEU A 195 0.32 33.50 -12.17
N GLY A 196 0.00 34.23 -13.23
CA GLY A 196 0.51 35.59 -13.43
C GLY A 196 -0.59 36.61 -13.71
N GLU A 197 -1.86 36.19 -13.76
CA GLU A 197 -3.01 37.10 -13.90
C GLU A 197 -3.69 37.38 -12.58
N ARG A 198 -3.98 38.67 -12.35
CA ARG A 198 -4.79 39.14 -11.21
C ARG A 198 -4.27 38.64 -9.86
N VAL A 199 -2.94 38.59 -9.72
CA VAL A 199 -2.24 38.20 -8.49
C VAL A 199 -2.38 39.35 -7.49
N ARG A 200 -2.92 39.04 -6.32
CA ARG A 200 -3.10 40.03 -5.26
C ARG A 200 -1.79 40.28 -4.54
N ALA A 201 -1.29 41.51 -4.57
CA ALA A 201 -0.10 41.93 -3.85
C ALA A 201 -0.17 43.43 -3.51
N ASP A 202 0.50 43.81 -2.43
CA ASP A 202 0.55 45.19 -1.95
C ASP A 202 1.72 45.93 -2.59
N ASP A 203 1.49 47.19 -2.95
CA ASP A 203 2.53 48.08 -3.49
C ASP A 203 3.42 48.66 -2.37
N HIS A 204 4.25 49.64 -2.73
CA HIS A 204 5.16 50.28 -1.78
C HIS A 204 4.47 51.16 -0.73
N GLU A 205 3.23 51.58 -0.97
CA GLU A 205 2.41 52.34 -0.01
C GLU A 205 1.57 51.42 0.91
N GLY A 206 1.57 50.11 0.65
CA GLY A 206 0.72 49.13 1.34
C GLY A 206 -0.70 49.05 0.76
N THR A 207 -0.91 49.58 -0.44
CA THR A 207 -2.17 49.50 -1.18
C THR A 207 -2.22 48.20 -1.98
N ALA A 208 -3.31 47.46 -1.82
CA ALA A 208 -3.49 46.18 -2.48
C ALA A 208 -3.99 46.32 -3.92
N PHE A 209 -3.27 45.72 -4.88
CA PHE A 209 -3.66 45.64 -6.28
C PHE A 209 -3.84 44.20 -6.76
N LEU A 210 -4.47 44.05 -7.93
CA LEU A 210 -4.51 42.80 -8.68
C LEU A 210 -3.61 42.95 -9.90
N TRP A 211 -2.37 42.51 -9.73
CA TRP A 211 -1.33 42.65 -10.73
C TRP A 211 -1.42 41.56 -11.80
N SER A 212 -1.02 41.89 -13.02
CA SER A 212 -0.93 40.93 -14.12
C SER A 212 0.40 41.08 -14.86
N GLY A 213 1.12 39.98 -15.02
CA GLY A 213 2.40 39.93 -15.72
C GLY A 213 3.19 38.67 -15.39
N THR A 214 4.09 38.27 -16.29
CA THR A 214 5.06 37.18 -16.04
C THR A 214 5.97 37.48 -14.84
N SER A 215 6.13 38.77 -14.50
CA SER A 215 6.74 39.27 -13.27
C SER A 215 6.11 38.76 -11.98
N PHE A 216 4.86 38.26 -12.01
CA PHE A 216 4.15 37.67 -10.86
C PHE A 216 4.15 36.14 -10.87
N SER A 217 4.52 35.52 -11.99
CA SER A 217 4.80 34.09 -12.09
C SER A 217 6.20 33.75 -11.55
N ALA A 218 7.21 34.56 -11.92
CA ALA A 218 8.60 34.41 -11.46
C ALA A 218 8.75 34.30 -9.93
N PRO A 219 8.13 35.17 -9.10
CA PRO A 219 8.28 35.08 -7.65
C PRO A 219 7.60 33.84 -7.05
N GLN A 220 6.57 33.29 -7.69
CA GLN A 220 5.95 32.05 -7.22
C GLN A 220 6.88 30.85 -7.43
N ILE A 221 7.49 30.77 -8.62
CA ILE A 221 8.49 29.74 -8.93
C ILE A 221 9.71 29.91 -8.02
N SER A 222 10.19 31.14 -7.81
CA SER A 222 11.30 31.43 -6.90
C SER A 222 11.00 31.00 -5.47
N GLY A 223 9.78 31.25 -4.98
CA GLY A 223 9.34 30.76 -3.68
C GLY A 223 9.27 29.24 -3.62
N ALA A 224 8.81 28.57 -4.68
CA ALA A 224 8.80 27.10 -4.73
C ALA A 224 10.22 26.51 -4.65
N VAL A 225 11.19 27.13 -5.35
CA VAL A 225 12.61 26.77 -5.24
C VAL A 225 13.10 26.94 -3.79
N ALA A 226 12.76 28.05 -3.13
CA ALA A 226 13.15 28.30 -1.75
C ALA A 226 12.55 27.28 -0.76
N LEU A 227 11.27 26.93 -0.93
CA LEU A 227 10.60 25.90 -0.14
C LEU A 227 11.28 24.53 -0.28
N LEU A 228 11.56 24.11 -1.52
CA LEU A 228 12.21 22.83 -1.79
C LEU A 228 13.63 22.78 -1.21
N ALA A 229 14.41 23.84 -1.39
CA ALA A 229 15.76 23.93 -0.82
C ALA A 229 15.77 23.93 0.73
N GLN A 230 14.72 24.44 1.37
CA GLN A 230 14.58 24.39 2.82
C GLN A 230 14.16 23.00 3.32
N ALA A 231 13.18 22.39 2.66
CA ALA A 231 12.66 21.07 3.02
C ALA A 231 13.66 19.93 2.75
N PHE A 232 14.44 20.07 1.67
CA PHE A 232 15.37 19.07 1.16
C PHE A 232 16.76 19.70 0.93
N PRO A 233 17.51 20.00 2.01
CA PRO A 233 18.77 20.74 1.91
C PRO A 233 19.90 19.97 1.22
N ASN A 234 19.73 18.67 0.97
CA ASN A 234 20.63 17.85 0.16
C ASN A 234 20.52 18.12 -1.34
N LEU A 235 19.43 18.74 -1.83
CA LEU A 235 19.24 18.99 -3.25
C LEU A 235 20.14 20.13 -3.74
N SER A 236 20.81 19.90 -4.86
CA SER A 236 21.47 20.94 -5.64
C SER A 236 20.44 21.86 -6.31
N GLY A 237 20.88 23.04 -6.76
CA GLY A 237 20.02 23.96 -7.50
C GLY A 237 19.43 23.31 -8.76
N SER A 238 20.25 22.61 -9.55
CA SER A 238 19.77 21.89 -10.73
C SER A 238 18.78 20.77 -10.41
N GLN A 239 18.98 20.02 -9.32
CA GLN A 239 18.02 19.00 -8.89
C GLN A 239 16.66 19.59 -8.51
N ILE A 240 16.64 20.79 -7.91
CA ILE A 240 15.39 21.50 -7.61
C ILE A 240 14.69 21.93 -8.89
N VAL A 241 15.43 22.46 -9.87
CA VAL A 241 14.88 22.83 -11.19
C VAL A 241 14.29 21.60 -11.89
N ASP A 242 15.06 20.50 -11.94
CA ASP A 242 14.62 19.25 -12.55
C ASP A 242 13.38 18.67 -11.86
N LEU A 243 13.33 18.73 -10.52
CA LEU A 243 12.17 18.31 -9.73
C LEU A 243 10.93 19.12 -10.08
N LEU A 244 11.02 20.45 -10.10
CA LEU A 244 9.90 21.33 -10.47
C LEU A 244 9.41 21.07 -11.89
N PHE A 245 10.32 20.74 -12.82
CA PHE A 245 9.95 20.40 -14.19
C PHE A 245 9.37 18.99 -14.34
N GLN A 246 9.69 18.05 -13.46
CA GLN A 246 9.12 16.70 -13.48
C GLN A 246 7.76 16.64 -12.78
N SER A 247 7.55 17.47 -11.77
CA SER A 247 6.30 17.54 -11.01
C SER A 247 5.30 18.55 -11.59
N ALA A 248 5.69 19.31 -12.63
CA ALA A 248 4.81 20.28 -13.25
C ALA A 248 3.57 19.60 -13.86
N ARG A 249 2.42 20.24 -13.72
CA ARG A 249 1.19 19.79 -14.37
C ARG A 249 1.27 20.07 -15.86
N ASP A 250 1.29 19.02 -16.66
CA ASP A 250 1.30 19.08 -18.12
C ASP A 250 0.10 19.89 -18.66
N ALA A 251 0.36 20.76 -19.63
CA ALA A 251 -0.63 21.68 -20.19
C ALA A 251 -0.29 22.00 -21.66
N GLY A 252 -1.32 22.06 -22.51
CA GLY A 252 -1.12 22.22 -23.96
C GLY A 252 -0.90 20.88 -24.64
N ASP A 253 0.11 20.79 -25.49
CA ASP A 253 0.51 19.54 -26.12
C ASP A 253 1.22 18.64 -25.09
N ALA A 254 1.05 17.32 -25.20
CA ALA A 254 1.58 16.40 -24.19
C ALA A 254 3.12 16.47 -24.07
N GLY A 255 3.60 16.65 -22.84
CA GLY A 255 5.02 16.75 -22.54
C GLY A 255 5.56 18.18 -22.70
N THR A 256 6.80 18.32 -23.17
CA THR A 256 7.40 19.66 -23.33
C THR A 256 6.92 20.32 -24.63
N ASP A 257 6.33 21.51 -24.51
CA ASP A 257 5.71 22.22 -25.63
C ASP A 257 6.17 23.69 -25.76
N SER A 258 5.91 24.31 -26.91
CA SER A 258 6.37 25.68 -27.20
C SER A 258 5.52 26.79 -26.57
N ILE A 259 4.43 26.45 -25.88
CA ILE A 259 3.54 27.42 -25.22
C ILE A 259 3.77 27.41 -23.71
N TYR A 260 3.65 26.25 -23.06
CA TYR A 260 3.76 26.10 -21.60
C TYR A 260 5.12 25.57 -21.14
N GLY A 261 5.99 25.14 -22.06
CA GLY A 261 7.32 24.65 -21.73
C GLY A 261 7.22 23.32 -21.01
N ARG A 262 7.60 23.29 -19.73
CA ARG A 262 7.52 22.11 -18.86
C ARG A 262 6.15 21.97 -18.18
N GLY A 263 5.22 22.90 -18.41
CA GLY A 263 3.86 22.87 -17.87
C GLY A 263 3.62 23.96 -16.82
N ILE A 264 2.70 23.69 -15.91
CA ILE A 264 2.27 24.61 -14.85
C ILE A 264 2.86 24.16 -13.50
N LEU A 265 3.45 25.09 -12.75
CA LEU A 265 3.98 24.87 -11.40
C LEU A 265 2.96 24.13 -10.52
N ASP A 266 3.35 22.98 -10.00
CA ASP A 266 2.60 22.21 -9.00
C ASP A 266 3.51 21.90 -7.80
N ILE A 267 3.36 22.71 -6.75
CA ILE A 267 4.15 22.56 -5.52
C ILE A 267 3.69 21.31 -4.75
N ALA A 268 2.42 20.92 -4.82
CA ALA A 268 1.93 19.76 -4.09
C ALA A 268 2.53 18.47 -4.64
N GLU A 269 2.57 18.33 -5.97
CA GLU A 269 3.22 17.21 -6.66
C GLU A 269 4.74 17.22 -6.45
N ALA A 270 5.37 18.41 -6.43
CA ALA A 270 6.80 18.54 -6.13
C ALA A 270 7.18 17.98 -4.74
N PHE A 271 6.23 17.91 -3.80
CA PHE A 271 6.42 17.34 -2.46
C PHE A 271 5.96 15.88 -2.34
N GLN A 272 5.53 15.24 -3.44
CA GLN A 272 5.35 13.78 -3.50
C GLN A 272 6.65 13.08 -3.86
N PRO A 273 6.82 11.78 -3.53
CA PRO A 273 7.96 10.99 -3.99
C PRO A 273 8.02 10.95 -5.52
N GLN A 274 9.20 11.25 -6.11
CA GLN A 274 9.40 11.27 -7.56
C GLN A 274 10.42 10.20 -7.98
N GLY A 275 10.17 9.56 -9.13
CA GLY A 275 11.04 8.50 -9.64
C GLY A 275 10.99 7.20 -8.83
N GLN A 276 12.08 6.42 -8.85
CA GLN A 276 12.15 5.15 -8.13
C GLN A 276 12.33 5.39 -6.62
N THR A 277 11.50 4.73 -5.80
CA THR A 277 11.65 4.77 -4.35
C THR A 277 12.34 3.53 -3.79
N SER A 278 13.07 3.69 -2.69
CA SER A 278 13.77 2.59 -1.99
C SER A 278 13.81 2.86 -0.48
N PHE A 279 14.01 1.83 0.34
CA PHE A 279 14.23 2.04 1.77
C PHE A 279 15.53 2.80 2.01
N ALA A 280 15.49 3.83 2.86
CA ALA A 280 16.67 4.63 3.14
C ALA A 280 17.83 3.75 3.66
N GLY A 281 19.04 3.97 3.13
CA GLY A 281 20.21 3.16 3.46
C GLY A 281 20.18 1.72 2.91
N SER A 282 19.31 1.41 1.95
CA SER A 282 19.17 0.09 1.33
C SER A 282 18.97 0.21 -0.19
N SER A 283 19.27 -0.87 -0.93
CA SER A 283 18.96 -0.99 -2.37
C SER A 283 17.61 -1.65 -2.64
N VAL A 284 16.85 -1.98 -1.59
CA VAL A 284 15.52 -2.59 -1.72
C VAL A 284 14.54 -1.54 -2.22
N ALA A 285 14.12 -1.68 -3.48
CA ALA A 285 13.11 -0.85 -4.09
C ALA A 285 11.75 -1.00 -3.37
N VAL A 286 11.01 0.09 -3.32
CA VAL A 286 9.66 0.16 -2.79
C VAL A 286 8.76 0.69 -3.90
N ASP A 287 7.61 0.05 -4.07
CA ASP A 287 6.53 0.59 -4.88
C ASP A 287 5.44 1.06 -3.93
N ILE A 288 5.34 2.37 -3.75
CA ILE A 288 4.37 3.01 -2.84
C ILE A 288 2.91 2.81 -3.28
N ALA A 289 2.68 2.40 -4.53
CA ALA A 289 1.35 2.08 -5.06
C ALA A 289 1.02 0.58 -5.00
N SER A 290 1.99 -0.27 -4.65
CA SER A 290 1.80 -1.72 -4.62
C SER A 290 1.00 -2.20 -3.41
N ASP A 291 0.30 -3.33 -3.59
CA ASP A 291 -0.41 -4.01 -2.50
C ASP A 291 0.59 -4.60 -1.50
N PRO A 292 0.63 -4.12 -0.24
CA PRO A 292 1.58 -4.60 0.76
C PRO A 292 1.30 -6.05 1.19
N GLY A 293 0.09 -6.58 0.93
CA GLY A 293 -0.26 -7.95 1.22
C GLY A 293 -1.67 -8.16 1.75
N GLN A 294 -1.96 -9.40 2.12
CA GLN A 294 -3.20 -9.84 2.72
C GLN A 294 -2.96 -10.79 3.90
N THR A 295 -3.59 -10.52 5.04
CA THR A 295 -3.58 -11.43 6.19
C THR A 295 -4.42 -12.68 5.96
N SER A 296 -4.19 -13.73 6.74
CA SER A 296 -4.97 -14.98 6.63
C SER A 296 -6.23 -14.98 7.51
N ALA A 297 -7.10 -15.97 7.33
CA ALA A 297 -8.31 -16.12 8.14
C ALA A 297 -7.98 -16.26 9.65
N ALA A 298 -6.86 -16.90 9.99
CA ALA A 298 -6.42 -17.01 11.38
C ALA A 298 -5.98 -15.68 12.00
N MET A 299 -5.61 -14.70 11.17
CA MET A 299 -5.17 -13.37 11.59
C MET A 299 -6.33 -12.36 11.67
N GLY A 300 -7.52 -12.69 11.15
CA GLY A 300 -8.74 -11.88 11.27
C GLY A 300 -8.54 -10.40 10.97
N ASP A 301 -9.04 -9.56 11.88
CA ASP A 301 -8.97 -8.10 11.80
C ASP A 301 -7.60 -7.48 12.17
N ALA A 302 -6.53 -8.27 12.31
CA ALA A 302 -5.22 -7.76 12.74
C ALA A 302 -4.72 -6.58 11.89
N ALA A 303 -4.90 -6.64 10.56
CA ALA A 303 -4.47 -5.55 9.67
C ALA A 303 -5.30 -4.26 9.81
N LEU A 304 -6.49 -4.34 10.41
CA LEU A 304 -7.36 -3.18 10.67
C LEU A 304 -7.06 -2.51 12.02
N GLN A 305 -6.26 -3.18 12.87
CA GLN A 305 -5.89 -2.62 14.16
C GLN A 305 -4.93 -1.44 13.96
N PRO A 306 -5.00 -0.39 14.80
CA PRO A 306 -4.02 0.69 14.76
C PRO A 306 -2.63 0.16 15.13
N GLN A 307 -1.72 0.15 14.16
CA GLN A 307 -0.32 -0.21 14.38
C GLN A 307 0.57 0.71 13.54
N ASN A 308 1.69 1.14 14.13
CA ASN A 308 2.64 2.02 13.48
C ASN A 308 3.85 1.21 13.03
N VAL A 309 3.87 0.85 11.75
CA VAL A 309 4.99 0.16 11.11
C VAL A 309 5.67 1.13 10.12
N GLY A 310 6.02 2.31 10.64
CA GLY A 310 6.69 3.36 9.89
C GLY A 310 8.11 2.99 9.47
N ALA A 311 8.42 3.29 8.21
CA ALA A 311 9.74 3.25 7.60
C ALA A 311 10.03 4.57 6.87
N ILE A 312 11.31 4.86 6.63
CA ILE A 312 11.76 5.96 5.79
C ILE A 312 12.17 5.41 4.43
N ILE A 313 11.60 5.96 3.37
CA ILE A 313 12.00 5.71 1.99
C ILE A 313 12.72 6.94 1.43
N LEU A 314 13.60 6.72 0.47
CA LEU A 314 14.17 7.76 -0.38
C LEU A 314 13.55 7.64 -1.78
N ASP A 315 13.30 8.77 -2.41
CA ASP A 315 12.90 8.85 -3.82
C ASP A 315 14.11 9.01 -4.76
N GLY A 316 13.85 9.21 -6.05
CA GLY A 316 14.90 9.36 -7.07
C GLY A 316 15.79 10.61 -6.91
N PHE A 317 15.44 11.52 -6.00
CA PHE A 317 16.22 12.71 -5.66
C PHE A 317 16.86 12.61 -4.26
N ASP A 318 16.90 11.40 -3.67
CA ASP A 318 17.40 11.13 -2.32
C ASP A 318 16.64 11.92 -1.23
N ARG A 319 15.34 12.18 -1.45
CA ARG A 319 14.49 12.87 -0.48
C ARG A 319 13.76 11.84 0.39
N ALA A 320 13.80 12.06 1.69
CA ALA A 320 13.22 11.17 2.69
C ALA A 320 11.72 11.40 2.87
N PHE A 321 10.96 10.31 2.81
CA PHE A 321 9.52 10.26 3.07
C PHE A 321 9.19 9.17 4.07
N ALA A 322 8.17 9.42 4.91
CA ALA A 322 7.64 8.42 5.81
C ALA A 322 6.63 7.54 5.06
N LEU A 323 6.75 6.22 5.23
CA LEU A 323 5.86 5.21 4.71
C LEU A 323 5.38 4.31 5.85
N ASP A 324 4.08 4.11 6.00
CA ASP A 324 3.54 3.13 6.94
C ASP A 324 3.27 1.81 6.20
N LEU A 325 4.05 0.78 6.53
CA LEU A 325 3.94 -0.53 5.87
C LEU A 325 2.72 -1.33 6.30
N ALA A 326 2.09 -0.97 7.42
CA ALA A 326 0.82 -1.58 7.82
C ALA A 326 -0.36 -0.98 7.04
N HIS A 327 -0.20 0.25 6.54
CA HIS A 327 -1.25 0.92 5.78
C HIS A 327 -1.49 0.22 4.44
N GLY A 328 -2.76 -0.04 4.12
CA GLY A 328 -3.14 -0.72 2.87
C GLY A 328 -3.06 -2.25 2.93
N LEU A 329 -2.62 -2.86 4.04
CA LEU A 329 -2.73 -4.32 4.21
C LEU A 329 -4.20 -4.74 4.16
N SER A 330 -4.50 -5.64 3.23
CA SER A 330 -5.83 -6.21 3.11
C SER A 330 -6.06 -7.33 4.13
N VAL A 331 -7.30 -7.56 4.50
CA VAL A 331 -7.70 -8.68 5.36
C VAL A 331 -8.26 -9.83 4.54
N ALA A 332 -8.15 -11.06 5.05
CA ALA A 332 -8.96 -12.16 4.55
C ALA A 332 -10.43 -11.91 4.90
N THR A 333 -11.34 -12.06 3.93
CA THR A 333 -12.77 -11.91 4.21
C THR A 333 -13.29 -13.06 5.09
N PRO A 334 -14.25 -12.79 6.00
CA PRO A 334 -14.91 -13.85 6.76
C PRO A 334 -15.52 -14.90 5.84
N GLN A 335 -15.18 -16.18 6.05
CA GLN A 335 -15.71 -17.26 5.24
C GLN A 335 -17.12 -17.68 5.68
N TYR A 336 -18.10 -17.54 4.78
CA TYR A 336 -19.44 -18.08 4.96
C TYR A 336 -19.51 -19.55 4.53
N ARG A 337 -19.15 -20.44 5.47
CA ARG A 337 -18.99 -21.89 5.24
C ARG A 337 -20.27 -22.62 4.86
N LEU A 338 -21.44 -22.10 5.25
CA LEU A 338 -22.72 -22.73 4.95
C LEU A 338 -22.96 -22.81 3.43
N THR A 339 -22.77 -21.71 2.71
CA THR A 339 -23.05 -21.62 1.27
C THR A 339 -22.20 -22.60 0.47
N SER A 340 -20.90 -22.68 0.74
CA SER A 340 -20.00 -23.62 0.06
C SER A 340 -20.25 -25.10 0.43
N SER A 341 -20.82 -25.35 1.61
CA SER A 341 -21.23 -26.69 2.04
C SER A 341 -22.51 -27.21 1.35
N LEU A 342 -23.35 -26.28 0.86
CA LEU A 342 -24.62 -26.57 0.18
C LEU A 342 -24.52 -26.56 -1.35
N GLN A 343 -23.44 -26.03 -1.90
CA GLN A 343 -23.26 -25.92 -3.35
C GLN A 343 -22.69 -27.21 -3.99
N GLY A 344 -23.35 -27.63 -5.06
CA GLY A 344 -22.92 -28.69 -5.98
C GLY A 344 -23.78 -29.96 -5.88
N ASP A 345 -24.21 -30.46 -7.04
CA ASP A 345 -24.91 -31.73 -7.18
C ASP A 345 -23.89 -32.89 -7.07
N ARG A 346 -23.36 -33.09 -5.87
CA ARG A 346 -22.25 -34.03 -5.63
C ARG A 346 -22.75 -35.46 -5.53
N ARG A 347 -22.14 -36.36 -6.31
CA ARG A 347 -22.31 -37.80 -6.15
C ARG A 347 -21.11 -38.40 -5.45
N ASN A 348 -21.35 -38.98 -4.28
CA ASN A 348 -20.38 -39.78 -3.56
C ASN A 348 -20.63 -41.25 -3.85
N MET A 349 -19.61 -41.96 -4.32
CA MET A 349 -19.63 -43.40 -4.56
C MET A 349 -18.59 -44.03 -3.65
N SER A 350 -18.96 -45.11 -2.97
CA SER A 350 -18.02 -45.87 -2.15
C SER A 350 -18.21 -47.35 -2.41
N ALA A 351 -17.10 -48.08 -2.58
CA ALA A 351 -17.08 -49.53 -2.66
C ALA A 351 -16.16 -50.05 -1.56
N ALA A 352 -16.58 -51.12 -0.88
CA ALA A 352 -15.79 -51.77 0.16
C ALA A 352 -15.82 -53.29 -0.05
N SER A 353 -14.66 -53.92 0.03
CA SER A 353 -14.47 -55.36 0.14
C SER A 353 -13.61 -55.68 1.36
N ASP A 354 -13.43 -56.95 1.70
CA ASP A 354 -12.60 -57.32 2.86
C ASP A 354 -11.18 -56.75 2.69
N GLY A 355 -10.80 -55.88 3.61
CA GLY A 355 -9.51 -55.18 3.59
C GLY A 355 -9.34 -54.05 2.57
N LEU A 356 -10.32 -53.66 1.75
CA LEU A 356 -10.19 -52.54 0.79
C LEU A 356 -11.43 -51.65 0.80
N GLN A 357 -11.24 -50.34 0.89
CA GLN A 357 -12.28 -49.33 0.78
C GLN A 357 -11.86 -48.26 -0.23
N ILE A 358 -12.75 -47.95 -1.17
CA ILE A 358 -12.56 -46.89 -2.15
C ILE A 358 -13.74 -45.91 -2.00
N ALA A 359 -13.44 -44.63 -1.93
CA ALA A 359 -14.44 -43.57 -1.94
C ALA A 359 -14.08 -42.52 -3.00
N VAL A 360 -15.05 -42.10 -3.79
CA VAL A 360 -14.93 -41.18 -4.91
C VAL A 360 -16.04 -40.15 -4.83
N SER A 361 -15.71 -38.87 -4.98
CA SER A 361 -16.67 -37.78 -5.09
C SER A 361 -16.56 -37.15 -6.47
N ILE A 362 -17.71 -37.00 -7.15
CA ILE A 362 -17.82 -36.55 -8.53
C ILE A 362 -18.79 -35.37 -8.61
N ASP A 363 -18.43 -34.35 -9.38
CA ASP A 363 -19.35 -33.24 -9.73
C ASP A 363 -20.16 -33.58 -10.98
N ARG A 364 -21.43 -33.15 -11.01
CA ARG A 364 -22.38 -33.57 -12.03
C ARG A 364 -22.91 -32.47 -12.93
N ASP A 365 -22.54 -31.21 -12.71
CA ASP A 365 -23.11 -30.08 -13.43
C ASP A 365 -22.03 -29.19 -14.09
N GLU A 366 -22.07 -29.10 -15.43
CA GLU A 366 -21.24 -28.20 -16.24
C GLU A 366 -21.96 -26.87 -16.57
N THR A 367 -23.21 -26.64 -16.14
CA THR A 367 -23.97 -25.49 -16.65
C THR A 367 -23.66 -24.12 -16.03
N ARG A 368 -22.60 -23.97 -15.24
CA ARG A 368 -22.21 -22.66 -14.69
C ARG A 368 -20.70 -22.40 -14.81
N GLY A 369 -20.30 -21.99 -16.01
CA GLY A 369 -18.98 -21.40 -16.27
C GLY A 369 -18.55 -21.45 -17.73
N ILE A 370 -19.39 -21.01 -18.67
CA ILE A 370 -18.92 -20.76 -20.05
C ILE A 370 -18.06 -19.49 -20.01
N GLY A 371 -16.75 -19.68 -19.92
CA GLY A 371 -15.80 -18.66 -20.38
C GLY A 371 -15.96 -18.53 -21.88
N LEU A 372 -16.31 -17.32 -22.34
CA LEU A 372 -16.26 -16.94 -23.75
C LEU A 372 -14.80 -16.93 -24.20
N ASN A 373 -14.20 -18.10 -24.44
CA ASN A 373 -12.95 -18.29 -25.18
C ASN A 373 -12.67 -19.79 -25.32
N ASP A 374 -13.47 -20.49 -26.13
CA ASP A 374 -12.99 -21.62 -26.94
C ASP A 374 -14.09 -22.05 -27.93
N PHE A 375 -14.15 -21.35 -29.06
CA PHE A 375 -14.92 -21.81 -30.21
C PHE A 375 -14.16 -22.95 -30.90
N ARG A 376 -14.11 -24.12 -30.27
CA ARG A 376 -13.92 -25.45 -30.88
C ARG A 376 -13.96 -26.55 -29.80
N MET A 377 -15.16 -26.91 -29.35
CA MET A 377 -15.39 -28.20 -28.72
C MET A 377 -16.62 -28.84 -29.38
N SER A 378 -16.47 -30.10 -29.82
CA SER A 378 -17.57 -30.90 -30.37
C SER A 378 -18.57 -31.25 -29.27
N TRP A 379 -19.81 -31.52 -29.68
CA TRP A 379 -20.94 -31.89 -28.83
C TRP A 379 -20.73 -33.14 -27.95
N ASP A 380 -19.60 -33.86 -28.08
CA ASP A 380 -19.32 -35.09 -27.32
C ASP A 380 -18.60 -34.86 -25.98
N ASN A 381 -18.05 -33.66 -25.72
CA ASN A 381 -17.29 -33.40 -24.48
C ASN A 381 -18.11 -32.84 -23.30
N ALA A 382 -19.42 -32.58 -23.47
CA ALA A 382 -20.29 -32.05 -22.41
C ALA A 382 -20.80 -33.11 -21.41
N ARG A 383 -20.09 -34.23 -21.26
CA ARG A 383 -20.46 -35.38 -20.41
C ARG A 383 -19.33 -35.90 -19.52
N GLU A 384 -18.21 -35.19 -19.39
CA GLU A 384 -17.11 -35.65 -18.55
C GLU A 384 -17.37 -35.30 -17.07
N ALA A 385 -17.68 -36.32 -16.28
CA ALA A 385 -17.77 -36.20 -14.83
C ALA A 385 -16.39 -35.83 -14.25
N ARG A 386 -16.28 -34.68 -13.59
CA ARG A 386 -15.01 -34.23 -12.98
C ARG A 386 -14.80 -34.88 -11.62
N LEU A 387 -13.67 -35.56 -11.44
CA LEU A 387 -13.26 -36.09 -10.13
C LEU A 387 -12.95 -34.95 -9.15
N LEU A 388 -13.74 -34.83 -8.09
CA LEU A 388 -13.55 -33.83 -7.03
C LEU A 388 -12.54 -34.29 -5.98
N ALA A 389 -12.69 -35.52 -5.51
CA ALA A 389 -11.78 -36.15 -4.55
C ALA A 389 -11.89 -37.68 -4.62
N ALA A 390 -10.80 -38.36 -4.29
CA ALA A 390 -10.79 -39.82 -4.14
C ALA A 390 -9.97 -40.22 -2.92
N SER A 391 -10.30 -41.36 -2.35
CA SER A 391 -9.46 -42.00 -1.34
C SER A 391 -9.56 -43.50 -1.43
N VAL A 392 -8.43 -44.16 -1.21
CA VAL A 392 -8.31 -45.61 -1.13
C VAL A 392 -7.73 -45.92 0.24
N MET A 393 -8.36 -46.84 0.98
CA MET A 393 -7.85 -47.39 2.23
C MET A 393 -7.75 -48.90 2.08
N THR A 394 -6.62 -49.46 2.48
CA THR A 394 -6.35 -50.90 2.38
C THR A 394 -5.69 -51.42 3.65
N ARG A 395 -6.03 -52.64 4.04
CA ARG A 395 -5.38 -53.39 5.11
C ARG A 395 -4.27 -54.23 4.49
N VAL A 396 -3.03 -53.82 4.72
CA VAL A 396 -1.83 -54.46 4.14
C VAL A 396 -1.40 -55.67 4.98
N ALA A 397 -1.59 -55.60 6.30
CA ALA A 397 -1.42 -56.70 7.25
C ALA A 397 -2.48 -56.58 8.36
N PRO A 398 -2.71 -57.61 9.21
CA PRO A 398 -3.72 -57.56 10.27
C PRO A 398 -3.64 -56.31 11.18
N ASP A 399 -2.43 -55.80 11.34
CA ASP A 399 -2.00 -54.69 12.16
C ASP A 399 -1.50 -53.47 11.33
N LEU A 400 -1.53 -53.53 10.00
CA LEU A 400 -1.05 -52.44 9.13
C LEU A 400 -2.12 -51.97 8.15
N GLU A 401 -2.47 -50.70 8.23
CA GLU A 401 -3.46 -50.04 7.37
C GLU A 401 -2.83 -48.87 6.62
N LEU A 402 -3.15 -48.76 5.34
CA LEU A 402 -2.67 -47.71 4.43
C LEU A 402 -3.86 -46.96 3.87
N ALA A 403 -3.81 -45.64 3.87
CA ALA A 403 -4.76 -44.78 3.17
C ALA A 403 -4.05 -43.77 2.28
N VAL A 404 -4.56 -43.59 1.06
CA VAL A 404 -4.10 -42.61 0.09
C VAL A 404 -5.28 -41.75 -0.34
N GLY A 405 -5.07 -40.45 -0.42
CA GLY A 405 -6.07 -39.47 -0.81
C GLY A 405 -5.60 -38.62 -1.99
N PHE A 406 -6.50 -38.40 -2.94
CA PHE A 406 -6.38 -37.38 -3.97
C PHE A 406 -7.39 -36.29 -3.69
N ARG A 407 -6.95 -35.04 -3.59
CA ARG A 407 -7.79 -33.89 -3.18
C ARG A 407 -8.49 -34.06 -1.83
N ARG A 408 -7.89 -34.89 -0.96
CA ARG A 408 -8.32 -35.16 0.41
C ARG A 408 -7.12 -34.99 1.33
N GLY A 409 -7.26 -34.19 2.39
CA GLY A 409 -6.17 -33.90 3.33
C GLY A 409 -5.80 -35.08 4.22
N SER A 410 -4.56 -35.07 4.72
CA SER A 410 -3.97 -36.10 5.57
C SER A 410 -4.75 -36.32 6.86
N SER A 411 -5.18 -35.25 7.54
CA SER A 411 -6.01 -35.33 8.76
C SER A 411 -7.33 -36.08 8.54
N GLY A 412 -7.92 -35.95 7.35
CA GLY A 412 -9.13 -36.69 6.96
C GLY A 412 -8.87 -38.18 6.70
N LEU A 413 -7.64 -38.55 6.32
CA LEU A 413 -7.22 -39.95 6.18
C LEU A 413 -6.86 -40.55 7.55
N VAL A 414 -6.14 -39.80 8.40
CA VAL A 414 -5.80 -40.18 9.78
C VAL A 414 -7.07 -40.49 10.57
N ALA A 415 -8.07 -39.59 10.51
CA ALA A 415 -9.36 -39.82 11.15
C ALA A 415 -10.06 -41.10 10.66
N GLN A 416 -9.94 -41.41 9.36
CA GLN A 416 -10.53 -42.63 8.79
C GLN A 416 -9.80 -43.89 9.24
N VAL A 417 -8.46 -43.93 9.18
CA VAL A 417 -7.69 -45.10 9.62
C VAL A 417 -7.74 -45.29 11.14
N GLN A 418 -8.02 -44.24 11.91
CA GLN A 418 -8.21 -44.31 13.37
C GLN A 418 -9.67 -44.59 13.79
N ASP A 419 -10.60 -44.76 12.85
CA ASP A 419 -12.04 -44.93 13.11
C ASP A 419 -12.63 -43.82 13.99
N GLN A 420 -12.17 -42.58 13.77
CA GLN A 420 -12.68 -41.41 14.48
C GLN A 420 -14.08 -41.06 13.95
N ARG A 421 -15.07 -41.12 14.85
CA ARG A 421 -16.46 -40.75 14.55
C ARG A 421 -16.69 -39.27 14.86
N SER A 422 -17.26 -38.53 13.91
CA SER A 422 -17.72 -37.15 14.09
C SER A 422 -19.06 -36.99 13.40
N ALA A 423 -19.97 -36.22 14.00
CA ALA A 423 -21.16 -35.75 13.31
C ALA A 423 -20.79 -34.84 12.13
N ALA A 424 -21.71 -34.73 11.16
CA ALA A 424 -21.51 -34.01 9.90
C ALA A 424 -21.79 -32.51 10.04
N PHE A 425 -21.11 -31.85 10.97
CA PHE A 425 -21.15 -30.39 11.13
C PHE A 425 -20.74 -29.68 9.82
N LEU A 426 -21.46 -28.62 9.45
CA LEU A 426 -21.27 -27.85 8.22
C LEU A 426 -20.43 -26.60 8.42
N VAL A 427 -20.51 -25.98 9.59
CA VAL A 427 -19.94 -24.65 9.88
C VAL A 427 -18.83 -24.75 10.93
N ALA A 428 -19.11 -25.41 12.05
CA ALA A 428 -18.22 -25.54 13.19
C ALA A 428 -17.04 -26.48 12.89
N PRO A 429 -15.79 -25.95 12.87
CA PRO A 429 -14.64 -26.75 12.45
C PRO A 429 -14.20 -27.80 13.44
N SER A 430 -13.33 -28.68 12.95
CA SER A 430 -12.54 -29.59 13.78
C SER A 430 -11.08 -29.09 13.81
N PRO A 431 -10.48 -28.88 14.99
CA PRO A 431 -9.12 -28.35 15.16
C PRO A 431 -8.07 -29.04 14.28
N GLY A 432 -8.07 -30.37 14.23
CA GLY A 432 -7.07 -31.14 13.46
C GLY A 432 -7.16 -30.99 11.93
N ARG A 433 -8.19 -30.31 11.41
CA ARG A 433 -8.35 -29.98 9.98
C ARG A 433 -8.03 -28.52 9.66
N GLU A 434 -7.83 -27.69 10.67
CA GLU A 434 -7.57 -26.27 10.50
C GLU A 434 -6.10 -26.02 10.20
N ARG A 435 -5.84 -25.34 9.07
CA ARG A 435 -4.51 -24.89 8.64
C ARG A 435 -4.28 -23.39 8.86
N GLY A 436 -5.35 -22.64 9.12
CA GLY A 436 -5.35 -21.18 9.21
C GLY A 436 -5.65 -20.45 7.90
N PHE A 437 -5.73 -21.19 6.80
CA PHE A 437 -5.99 -20.66 5.46
C PHE A 437 -6.75 -21.66 4.58
N THR A 438 -7.28 -21.15 3.47
CA THR A 438 -7.95 -21.96 2.45
C THR A 438 -6.93 -22.65 1.58
N GLY A 439 -6.96 -23.97 1.52
CA GLY A 439 -6.05 -24.72 0.66
C GLY A 439 -6.65 -26.04 0.20
N GLN A 440 -6.18 -26.53 -0.93
CA GLN A 440 -6.59 -27.82 -1.46
C GLN A 440 -5.40 -28.79 -1.37
N ALA A 441 -5.59 -29.88 -0.62
CA ALA A 441 -4.68 -31.02 -0.70
C ALA A 441 -4.61 -31.48 -2.16
N ARG A 442 -3.44 -31.85 -2.68
CA ARG A 442 -3.33 -32.50 -3.98
C ARG A 442 -3.24 -34.00 -3.77
N THR A 443 -2.32 -34.41 -2.90
CA THR A 443 -2.10 -35.79 -2.50
C THR A 443 -1.91 -35.87 -1.00
N ALA A 444 -2.40 -36.93 -0.40
CA ALA A 444 -2.15 -37.25 1.00
C ALA A 444 -1.99 -38.75 1.20
N PHE A 445 -1.29 -39.10 2.27
CA PHE A 445 -0.95 -40.45 2.66
C PHE A 445 -1.10 -40.59 4.17
N ALA A 446 -1.59 -41.73 4.63
CA ALA A 446 -1.58 -42.13 6.04
C ALA A 446 -1.26 -43.63 6.16
N LEU A 447 -0.34 -43.98 7.05
CA LEU A 447 0.06 -45.35 7.36
C LEU A 447 -0.11 -45.59 8.85
N ARG A 448 -1.01 -46.49 9.22
CA ARG A 448 -1.28 -46.85 10.62
C ARG A 448 -0.75 -48.25 10.93
N GLN A 449 0.11 -48.33 11.92
CA GLN A 449 0.53 -49.57 12.56
C GLN A 449 -0.21 -49.71 13.90
N ARG A 450 -0.97 -50.78 14.07
CA ARG A 450 -1.60 -51.16 15.32
C ARG A 450 -0.60 -51.99 16.13
N LEU A 451 -0.43 -51.61 17.38
CA LEU A 451 0.36 -52.34 18.37
C LEU A 451 -0.59 -52.76 19.50
N ASP A 452 -0.17 -53.68 20.38
CA ASP A 452 -1.05 -54.32 21.37
C ASP A 452 -1.91 -53.32 22.17
N ASN A 453 -1.32 -52.18 22.55
CA ASN A 453 -1.96 -51.20 23.42
C ASN A 453 -2.12 -49.80 22.81
N PHE A 454 -1.65 -49.56 21.59
CA PHE A 454 -1.74 -48.24 20.93
C PHE A 454 -1.62 -48.36 19.41
N GLY A 455 -2.16 -47.37 18.70
CA GLY A 455 -1.94 -47.17 17.27
C GLY A 455 -0.90 -46.08 17.04
N LEU A 456 -0.03 -46.29 16.04
CA LEU A 456 0.89 -45.28 15.53
C LEU A 456 0.50 -44.97 14.09
N THR A 457 0.26 -43.71 13.76
CA THR A 457 -0.08 -43.27 12.40
C THR A 457 0.91 -42.23 11.90
N LEU A 458 1.61 -42.53 10.80
CA LEU A 458 2.40 -41.58 10.04
C LEU A 458 1.52 -40.98 8.94
N SER A 459 1.62 -39.68 8.69
CA SER A 459 0.87 -39.02 7.63
C SER A 459 1.72 -38.01 6.87
N ALA A 460 1.43 -37.83 5.58
CA ALA A 460 2.04 -36.80 4.75
C ALA A 460 1.01 -36.20 3.80
N GLU A 461 1.20 -34.93 3.45
CA GLU A 461 0.34 -34.18 2.53
C GLU A 461 1.16 -33.19 1.71
N SER A 462 0.76 -33.01 0.46
CA SER A 462 1.17 -31.87 -0.35
C SER A 462 -0.07 -31.23 -0.95
N GLY A 463 -0.06 -29.91 -1.05
CA GLY A 463 -1.21 -29.19 -1.57
C GLY A 463 -0.85 -27.79 -1.99
N SER A 464 -1.90 -27.03 -2.30
CA SER A 464 -1.78 -25.60 -2.57
C SER A 464 -2.58 -24.76 -1.59
N ALA A 465 -1.98 -23.67 -1.15
CA ALA A 465 -2.64 -22.56 -0.48
C ALA A 465 -3.27 -21.66 -1.56
N ASN A 466 -4.56 -21.38 -1.41
CA ASN A 466 -5.26 -20.42 -2.26
C ASN A 466 -5.49 -19.16 -1.41
N PRO A 467 -4.76 -18.07 -1.66
CA PRO A 467 -4.90 -16.84 -0.89
C PRO A 467 -6.23 -16.09 -1.17
N VAL A 468 -7.03 -16.54 -2.14
CA VAL A 468 -8.22 -15.81 -2.59
C VAL A 468 -9.34 -15.87 -1.55
N SER A 469 -9.68 -14.71 -0.99
CA SER A 469 -10.97 -14.44 -0.35
C SER A 469 -11.66 -13.15 -0.86
N SER A 470 -11.12 -12.48 -1.88
CA SER A 470 -11.77 -11.34 -2.54
C SER A 470 -12.78 -11.78 -3.60
N ALA A 471 -13.72 -12.66 -3.23
CA ALA A 471 -14.85 -12.97 -4.08
C ALA A 471 -16.13 -12.95 -3.24
N SER A 472 -16.62 -11.73 -3.02
CA SER A 472 -17.97 -11.48 -2.49
C SER A 472 -19.05 -11.99 -3.46
N SER A 473 -18.67 -12.33 -4.69
CA SER A 473 -19.55 -12.79 -5.75
C SER A 473 -18.90 -13.90 -6.58
N TYR A 474 -19.63 -15.01 -6.76
CA TYR A 474 -19.28 -16.10 -7.67
C TYR A 474 -19.02 -15.64 -9.12
N LEU A 475 -19.54 -14.47 -9.51
CA LEU A 475 -19.35 -13.86 -10.82
C LEU A 475 -17.90 -13.40 -11.10
N GLU A 476 -17.15 -12.98 -10.06
CA GLU A 476 -15.75 -12.53 -10.25
C GLU A 476 -14.78 -13.71 -10.41
N LEU A 477 -15.01 -14.82 -9.70
CA LEU A 477 -14.22 -16.05 -9.81
C LEU A 477 -14.31 -16.70 -11.20
N ALA A 478 -15.42 -16.50 -11.90
CA ALA A 478 -15.61 -17.01 -13.26
C ALA A 478 -14.90 -16.16 -14.33
N GLN A 479 -14.59 -14.89 -14.03
CA GLN A 479 -14.00 -13.95 -14.99
C GLN A 479 -12.48 -13.79 -14.84
N ASN A 480 -11.94 -13.96 -13.62
CA ASN A 480 -10.50 -13.91 -13.36
C ASN A 480 -10.03 -15.13 -12.54
N PRO A 481 -9.65 -16.26 -13.19
CA PRO A 481 -9.03 -17.37 -12.48
C PRO A 481 -7.66 -16.93 -11.95
N VAL A 482 -7.58 -16.70 -10.63
CA VAL A 482 -6.33 -16.31 -9.96
C VAL A 482 -5.27 -17.40 -10.17
N ARG A 483 -4.16 -17.00 -10.80
CA ARG A 483 -3.02 -17.85 -11.16
C ARG A 483 -1.98 -18.02 -10.04
N ASP A 484 -2.14 -17.36 -8.90
CA ASP A 484 -1.15 -17.41 -7.82
C ASP A 484 -1.41 -18.58 -6.86
N ILE A 485 -0.93 -19.76 -7.26
CA ILE A 485 -1.04 -21.00 -6.48
C ILE A 485 0.28 -21.24 -5.75
N ARG A 486 0.29 -21.12 -4.42
CA ARG A 486 1.47 -21.40 -3.57
C ARG A 486 1.37 -22.78 -2.97
N ASN A 487 2.50 -23.47 -2.82
CA ASN A 487 2.51 -24.86 -2.36
C ASN A 487 2.78 -24.95 -0.86
N PHE A 488 2.21 -25.97 -0.22
CA PHE A 488 2.59 -26.38 1.13
C PHE A 488 2.80 -27.88 1.19
N ALA A 489 3.59 -28.33 2.15
CA ALA A 489 3.77 -29.74 2.49
C ALA A 489 3.59 -29.94 4.00
N THR A 490 3.06 -31.08 4.41
CA THR A 490 2.89 -31.41 5.83
C THR A 490 3.31 -32.86 6.08
N ILE A 491 4.03 -33.08 7.19
CA ILE A 491 4.35 -34.41 7.70
C ILE A 491 3.86 -34.46 9.14
N GLY A 492 3.22 -35.57 9.52
CA GLY A 492 2.66 -35.73 10.86
C GLY A 492 2.86 -37.13 11.41
N LEU A 493 2.93 -37.21 12.73
CA LEU A 493 2.94 -38.44 13.51
C LEU A 493 1.85 -38.34 14.56
N SER A 494 1.04 -39.39 14.70
CA SER A 494 0.05 -39.47 15.77
C SER A 494 0.10 -40.81 16.48
N VAL A 495 -0.24 -40.77 17.76
CA VAL A 495 -0.42 -41.94 18.62
C VAL A 495 -1.83 -41.92 19.17
N ASP A 496 -2.51 -43.07 19.13
CA ASP A 496 -3.84 -43.23 19.68
C ASP A 496 -3.92 -44.44 20.62
N ARG A 497 -4.66 -44.33 21.71
CA ARG A 497 -4.83 -45.40 22.69
C ARG A 497 -6.20 -45.37 23.32
N LYS A 498 -6.82 -46.55 23.39
CA LYS A 498 -8.05 -46.76 24.17
C LYS A 498 -7.71 -47.05 25.63
N ILE A 499 -8.27 -46.27 26.55
CA ILE A 499 -8.14 -46.40 28.00
C ILE A 499 -9.54 -46.40 28.60
N GLY A 500 -10.05 -47.60 28.93
CA GLY A 500 -11.42 -47.76 29.44
C GLY A 500 -12.46 -47.23 28.44
N PRO A 501 -13.36 -46.30 28.84
CA PRO A 501 -14.36 -45.69 27.96
C PRO A 501 -13.79 -44.58 27.06
N ALA A 502 -12.53 -44.18 27.24
CA ALA A 502 -11.91 -43.08 26.51
C ALA A 502 -10.96 -43.60 25.41
N THR A 503 -10.94 -42.93 24.27
CA THR A 503 -9.87 -43.03 23.27
C THR A 503 -9.14 -41.70 23.25
N LEU A 504 -7.84 -41.74 23.54
CA LEU A 504 -6.98 -40.56 23.52
C LEU A 504 -6.10 -40.59 22.27
N SER A 505 -5.95 -39.45 21.62
CA SER A 505 -5.07 -39.28 20.48
C SER A 505 -4.23 -38.02 20.64
N PHE A 506 -2.93 -38.15 20.36
CA PHE A 506 -1.99 -37.03 20.33
C PHE A 506 -1.28 -37.05 18.98
N ALA A 507 -1.13 -35.88 18.37
CA ALA A 507 -0.40 -35.75 17.12
C ALA A 507 0.57 -34.57 17.17
N ALA A 508 1.65 -34.69 16.42
CA ALA A 508 2.53 -33.59 16.09
C ALA A 508 2.68 -33.54 14.56
N SER A 509 2.57 -32.35 13.97
CA SER A 509 2.75 -32.16 12.54
C SER A 509 3.59 -30.93 12.23
N MET A 510 4.41 -31.03 11.21
CA MET A 510 5.22 -29.93 10.70
C MET A 510 4.74 -29.61 9.29
N MET A 511 4.42 -28.34 9.05
CA MET A 511 3.97 -27.81 7.78
C MET A 511 4.99 -26.79 7.28
N ASP A 512 5.35 -26.92 6.02
CA ASP A 512 6.25 -26.01 5.31
C ASP A 512 5.43 -25.30 4.23
N GLU A 513 5.49 -23.97 4.23
CA GLU A 513 4.75 -23.07 3.34
C GLU A 513 5.75 -22.28 2.50
N ASN A 514 5.62 -22.37 1.17
CA ASN A 514 6.41 -21.55 0.26
C ASN A 514 5.73 -20.20 0.04
N ALA A 515 6.45 -19.11 0.29
CA ALA A 515 6.01 -17.73 0.08
C ALA A 515 4.71 -17.27 0.78
N THR A 516 4.28 -18.01 1.81
CA THR A 516 3.12 -17.66 2.63
C THR A 516 3.42 -17.91 4.10
N ILE A 517 2.66 -17.25 4.99
CA ILE A 517 2.80 -17.38 6.45
C ILE A 517 1.43 -17.70 7.03
N LEU A 518 1.15 -18.97 7.36
CA LEU A 518 -0.23 -19.43 7.65
C LEU A 518 -1.22 -18.97 6.56
N GLY A 519 -0.80 -19.05 5.30
CA GLY A 519 -1.54 -18.63 4.12
C GLY A 519 -1.73 -17.12 3.93
N SER A 520 -1.13 -16.27 4.77
CA SER A 520 -1.05 -14.84 4.47
C SER A 520 -0.05 -14.60 3.35
N ARG A 521 -0.28 -13.55 2.55
CA ARG A 521 0.64 -13.08 1.52
C ARG A 521 1.15 -11.71 1.92
N PHE A 522 2.44 -11.48 1.77
CA PHE A 522 3.04 -10.16 1.93
C PHE A 522 3.83 -9.84 0.68
N SER A 523 4.02 -8.56 0.40
CA SER A 523 4.97 -8.12 -0.62
C SER A 523 6.37 -8.70 -0.35
N GLU A 524 7.21 -8.77 -1.38
CA GLU A 524 8.61 -9.20 -1.21
C GLU A 524 9.37 -8.32 -0.19
N THR A 525 8.97 -7.05 -0.05
CA THR A 525 9.51 -6.10 0.94
C THR A 525 9.13 -6.45 2.38
N LEU A 526 7.96 -7.04 2.60
CA LEU A 526 7.43 -7.43 3.92
C LEU A 526 7.65 -8.92 4.28
N GLY A 527 8.26 -9.69 3.38
CA GLY A 527 8.80 -11.03 3.68
C GLY A 527 7.97 -12.19 3.13
N ALA A 528 8.24 -12.53 1.87
CA ALA A 528 7.53 -13.57 1.12
C ALA A 528 8.39 -14.83 0.84
N GLN A 529 9.34 -15.20 1.70
CA GLN A 529 10.15 -16.41 1.49
C GLN A 529 9.43 -17.69 1.94
N GLY A 530 8.57 -17.60 2.96
CA GLY A 530 7.78 -18.73 3.45
C GLY A 530 7.74 -18.79 4.98
N ALA A 531 7.19 -19.89 5.48
CA ALA A 531 7.15 -20.16 6.91
C ALA A 531 7.10 -21.65 7.21
N GLN A 532 7.63 -22.01 8.39
CA GLN A 532 7.48 -23.33 8.95
C GLN A 532 6.56 -23.28 10.16
N SER A 533 5.52 -24.12 10.16
CA SER A 533 4.54 -24.24 11.22
C SER A 533 4.63 -25.60 11.90
N LEU A 534 4.88 -25.63 13.20
CA LEU A 534 4.76 -26.83 14.03
C LEU A 534 3.40 -26.82 14.72
N PHE A 535 2.68 -27.92 14.67
CA PHE A 535 1.40 -28.12 15.34
C PHE A 535 1.46 -29.30 16.29
N ALA A 536 0.82 -29.12 17.44
CA ALA A 536 0.51 -30.18 18.39
C ALA A 536 -1.01 -30.28 18.53
N ASP A 537 -1.54 -31.47 18.31
CA ASP A 537 -2.98 -31.75 18.36
C ASP A 537 -3.27 -32.76 19.49
N GLY A 538 -4.35 -32.53 20.22
CA GLY A 538 -4.87 -33.45 21.22
C GLY A 538 -6.35 -33.74 20.96
N ARG A 539 -6.76 -34.99 21.13
CA ARG A 539 -8.16 -35.41 21.04
C ARG A 539 -8.47 -36.45 22.11
N ALA A 540 -9.64 -36.33 22.72
CA ALA A 540 -10.19 -37.31 23.63
C ALA A 540 -11.64 -37.59 23.24
N ASP A 541 -11.93 -38.83 22.89
CA ASP A 541 -13.27 -39.35 22.63
C ASP A 541 -13.73 -40.18 23.82
N PHE A 542 -14.92 -39.90 24.35
CA PHE A 542 -15.47 -40.60 25.51
C PHE A 542 -16.79 -41.28 25.14
N ASP A 543 -16.89 -42.57 25.45
CA ASP A 543 -18.16 -43.28 25.52
C ASP A 543 -18.81 -43.01 26.89
N LEU A 544 -19.89 -42.24 26.88
CA LEU A 544 -20.63 -41.85 28.09
C LEU A 544 -21.80 -42.79 28.37
N SER A 545 -21.90 -43.92 27.65
CA SER A 545 -23.03 -44.84 27.76
C SER A 545 -23.25 -45.36 29.18
N ALA A 546 -22.18 -45.56 29.94
CA ALA A 546 -22.25 -46.00 31.33
C ALA A 546 -22.71 -44.91 32.31
N LEU A 547 -22.53 -43.62 31.97
CA LEU A 547 -22.85 -42.49 32.84
C LEU A 547 -24.22 -41.88 32.54
N LEU A 548 -24.55 -41.74 31.25
CA LEU A 548 -25.72 -40.99 30.78
C LEU A 548 -26.74 -41.87 30.03
N GLY A 549 -26.49 -43.18 29.93
CA GLY A 549 -27.29 -44.15 29.19
C GLY A 549 -26.81 -44.39 27.75
N ALA A 550 -27.25 -45.48 27.13
CA ALA A 550 -26.74 -45.92 25.83
C ALA A 550 -26.77 -44.84 24.73
N GLY A 551 -25.71 -44.73 23.93
CA GLY A 551 -25.65 -43.85 22.75
C GLY A 551 -25.19 -42.42 23.02
N TRP A 552 -24.75 -42.10 24.23
CA TRP A 552 -24.09 -40.82 24.53
C TRP A 552 -22.59 -40.90 24.27
N HIS A 553 -22.07 -39.93 23.51
CA HIS A 553 -20.66 -39.77 23.22
C HIS A 553 -20.26 -38.31 23.36
N SER A 554 -19.05 -38.03 23.84
CA SER A 554 -18.48 -36.69 23.82
C SER A 554 -17.09 -36.72 23.22
N SER A 555 -16.68 -35.65 22.55
CA SER A 555 -15.28 -35.49 22.15
C SER A 555 -14.76 -34.11 22.50
N ALA A 556 -13.50 -34.03 22.90
CA ALA A 556 -12.79 -32.77 23.07
C ALA A 556 -11.54 -32.81 22.22
N SER A 557 -11.24 -31.71 21.54
CA SER A 557 -10.04 -31.60 20.72
C SER A 557 -9.46 -30.20 20.80
N TRP A 558 -8.13 -30.12 20.73
CA TRP A 558 -7.41 -28.87 20.65
C TRP A 558 -6.26 -28.99 19.64
N ARG A 559 -5.83 -27.84 19.13
CA ARG A 559 -4.60 -27.69 18.34
C ARG A 559 -3.87 -26.45 18.83
N GLN A 560 -2.56 -26.57 18.99
CA GLN A 560 -1.64 -25.47 19.24
C GLN A 560 -0.64 -25.41 18.10
N GLY A 561 -0.42 -24.21 17.55
CA GLY A 561 0.52 -23.95 16.47
C GLY A 561 1.62 -22.98 16.90
N TRP A 562 2.81 -23.19 16.36
CA TRP A 562 3.94 -22.26 16.39
C TRP A 562 4.48 -22.11 14.98
N THR A 563 4.37 -20.91 14.42
CA THR A 563 4.85 -20.60 13.08
C THR A 563 6.07 -19.71 13.18
N ARG A 564 7.14 -20.06 12.48
CA ARG A 564 8.33 -19.22 12.31
C ARG A 564 8.40 -18.78 10.85
N ALA A 565 8.34 -17.46 10.64
CA ALA A 565 8.54 -16.86 9.33
C ALA A 565 10.02 -16.94 8.94
N GLU A 566 10.29 -17.24 7.67
CA GLU A 566 11.65 -17.18 7.15
C GLU A 566 12.16 -15.73 7.08
N SER A 567 13.47 -15.55 7.25
CA SER A 567 14.09 -14.23 7.15
C SER A 567 14.09 -13.75 5.70
N ALA A 568 13.88 -12.45 5.50
CA ALA A 568 13.92 -11.79 4.19
C ALA A 568 14.71 -10.48 4.32
N SER A 569 14.85 -9.69 3.25
CA SER A 569 15.73 -8.50 3.23
C SER A 569 15.52 -7.55 4.41
N LEU A 570 14.27 -7.30 4.82
CA LEU A 570 13.94 -6.43 5.97
C LEU A 570 13.38 -7.20 7.17
N VAL A 571 13.01 -8.47 6.96
CA VAL A 571 12.45 -9.34 8.00
C VAL A 571 13.58 -10.06 8.71
N THR A 572 13.88 -9.61 9.93
CA THR A 572 14.87 -10.27 10.81
C THR A 572 14.36 -11.57 11.43
N GLY A 573 13.06 -11.81 11.31
CA GLY A 573 12.37 -13.02 11.72
C GLY A 573 10.92 -12.73 12.08
N GLY A 574 10.18 -13.75 12.47
CA GLY A 574 8.82 -13.60 12.96
C GLY A 574 8.36 -14.89 13.61
N THR A 575 7.61 -14.78 14.69
CA THR A 575 7.02 -15.95 15.36
C THR A 575 5.56 -15.68 15.65
N LEU A 576 4.71 -16.63 15.28
CA LEU A 576 3.29 -16.61 15.57
C LEU A 576 2.94 -17.80 16.46
N GLN A 577 2.04 -17.58 17.39
CA GLN A 577 1.37 -18.64 18.14
C GLN A 577 -0.08 -18.68 17.68
N SER A 578 -0.61 -19.88 17.46
CA SER A 578 -2.00 -20.07 17.04
C SER A 578 -2.68 -21.18 17.80
N SER A 579 -4.01 -21.12 17.94
CA SER A 579 -4.76 -22.13 18.67
C SER A 579 -6.18 -22.33 18.14
N SER A 580 -6.69 -23.55 18.24
CA SER A 580 -8.10 -23.90 18.00
C SER A 580 -8.55 -24.98 18.97
N PHE A 581 -9.86 -25.06 19.22
CA PHE A 581 -10.46 -26.11 20.02
C PHE A 581 -11.88 -26.42 19.57
N ALA A 582 -12.35 -27.63 19.89
CA ALA A 582 -13.74 -28.02 19.73
C ALA A 582 -14.15 -29.01 20.81
N ILE A 583 -15.39 -28.86 21.29
CA ILE A 583 -16.04 -29.76 22.24
C ILE A 583 -17.35 -30.21 21.60
N ASP A 584 -17.55 -31.53 21.55
CA ASP A 584 -18.69 -32.19 20.94
C ASP A 584 -19.46 -32.99 21.98
N LEU A 585 -20.79 -32.95 21.89
CA LEU A 585 -21.69 -33.85 22.59
C LEU A 585 -22.66 -34.46 21.58
N THR A 586 -22.79 -35.78 21.59
CA THR A 586 -23.59 -36.53 20.64
C THR A 586 -24.46 -37.55 21.37
N LYS A 587 -25.71 -37.66 20.93
CA LYS A 587 -26.68 -38.65 21.36
C LYS A 587 -27.25 -39.38 20.15
N SER A 588 -26.99 -40.67 20.04
CA SER A 588 -27.67 -41.56 19.10
C SER A 588 -28.89 -42.19 19.75
N GLY A 589 -29.96 -42.40 18.98
CA GLY A 589 -31.18 -43.03 19.48
C GLY A 589 -31.95 -42.14 20.44
N LEU A 590 -32.10 -40.85 20.12
CA LEU A 590 -32.82 -39.87 20.92
C LEU A 590 -34.33 -40.14 20.92
N PHE A 591 -34.95 -40.31 19.75
CA PHE A 591 -36.37 -40.60 19.59
C PHE A 591 -36.62 -41.90 18.80
N GLN A 592 -35.79 -42.18 17.80
CA GLN A 592 -35.83 -43.41 16.99
C GLN A 592 -34.48 -44.13 17.03
N GLY A 593 -34.44 -45.46 16.94
CA GLY A 593 -33.19 -46.23 17.09
C GLY A 593 -32.04 -45.87 16.12
N ALA A 594 -32.27 -45.06 15.09
CA ALA A 594 -31.28 -44.65 14.10
C ALA A 594 -31.17 -43.12 13.93
N ASP A 595 -31.80 -42.31 14.80
CA ASP A 595 -31.59 -40.86 14.81
C ASP A 595 -30.33 -40.44 15.61
N GLN A 596 -29.87 -39.22 15.40
CA GLN A 596 -28.71 -38.65 16.06
C GLN A 596 -28.88 -37.16 16.29
N LEU A 597 -28.65 -36.70 17.52
CA LEU A 597 -28.48 -35.30 17.87
C LEU A 597 -27.01 -35.05 18.22
N ALA A 598 -26.41 -34.00 17.66
CA ALA A 598 -25.05 -33.58 17.96
C ALA A 598 -24.98 -32.08 18.19
N PHE A 599 -24.12 -31.66 19.11
CA PHE A 599 -23.81 -30.28 19.39
C PHE A 599 -22.29 -30.11 19.41
N ARG A 600 -21.78 -29.03 18.80
CA ARG A 600 -20.38 -28.63 18.84
C ARG A 600 -20.26 -27.18 19.27
N PHE A 601 -19.33 -26.92 20.17
CA PHE A 601 -18.81 -25.58 20.49
C PHE A 601 -17.32 -25.53 20.11
N ALA A 602 -16.93 -24.58 19.27
CA ALA A 602 -15.59 -24.55 18.69
C ALA A 602 -15.05 -23.14 18.46
N GLN A 603 -13.72 -23.01 18.51
CA GLN A 603 -12.97 -21.87 17.99
C GLN A 603 -12.15 -22.35 16.78
N PRO A 604 -12.30 -21.73 15.59
CA PRO A 604 -11.38 -21.93 14.48
C PRO A 604 -9.93 -21.57 14.84
N LEU A 605 -8.97 -21.91 13.98
CA LEU A 605 -7.57 -21.56 14.24
C LEU A 605 -7.40 -20.05 14.23
N ARG A 606 -6.99 -19.51 15.37
CA ARG A 606 -6.74 -18.09 15.60
C ARG A 606 -5.28 -17.87 15.96
N VAL A 607 -4.63 -16.86 15.37
CA VAL A 607 -3.35 -16.36 15.88
C VAL A 607 -3.60 -15.70 17.23
N SER A 608 -2.97 -16.21 18.29
CA SER A 608 -3.14 -15.71 19.65
C SER A 608 -2.12 -14.65 20.02
N ASN A 609 -0.92 -14.70 19.43
CA ASN A 609 0.16 -13.78 19.72
C ASN A 609 1.21 -13.81 18.60
N GLY A 610 1.94 -12.70 18.45
CA GLY A 610 3.12 -12.60 17.60
C GLY A 610 2.91 -11.87 16.29
N GLY A 611 3.99 -11.77 15.52
CA GLY A 611 4.04 -10.96 14.31
C GLY A 611 5.34 -11.12 13.55
N LEU A 612 5.58 -10.20 12.62
CA LEU A 612 6.83 -10.09 11.87
C LEU A 612 7.71 -9.01 12.48
N ASN A 613 8.98 -9.33 12.74
CA ASN A 613 9.97 -8.38 13.23
C ASN A 613 10.78 -7.83 12.05
N LEU A 614 10.60 -6.54 11.81
CA LEU A 614 11.19 -5.80 10.72
C LEU A 614 12.33 -4.93 11.24
N PHE A 615 13.46 -4.89 10.53
CA PHE A 615 14.53 -3.94 10.78
C PHE A 615 14.47 -2.87 9.70
N LEU A 616 13.91 -1.72 10.06
CA LEU A 616 13.51 -0.69 9.12
C LEU A 616 14.33 0.59 9.35
N PRO A 617 14.53 1.39 8.30
CA PRO A 617 14.98 2.77 8.48
C PRO A 617 13.87 3.55 9.16
N VAL A 618 14.11 4.07 10.37
CA VAL A 618 13.11 4.78 11.19
C VAL A 618 13.41 6.28 11.32
N GLY A 619 14.57 6.71 10.84
CA GLY A 619 14.98 8.11 10.82
C GLY A 619 15.97 8.37 9.70
N TYR A 620 16.02 9.63 9.26
CA TYR A 620 16.98 10.09 8.27
C TYR A 620 17.43 11.51 8.62
N SER A 621 18.74 11.73 8.65
CA SER A 621 19.34 13.03 8.97
C SER A 621 19.89 13.67 7.70
N TYR A 622 19.33 14.81 7.29
CA TYR A 622 19.89 15.59 6.18
C TYR A 622 21.24 16.24 6.50
N GLN A 623 21.60 16.39 7.77
CA GLN A 623 22.90 16.97 8.16
C GLN A 623 24.05 15.98 7.92
N THR A 624 23.80 14.70 8.15
CA THR A 624 24.83 13.65 8.03
C THR A 624 24.60 12.72 6.84
N LEU A 625 23.43 12.83 6.18
CA LEU A 625 22.93 11.90 5.17
C LEU A 625 22.98 10.44 5.65
N GLN A 626 22.68 10.24 6.94
CA GLN A 626 22.70 8.92 7.57
C GLN A 626 21.29 8.49 7.94
N THR A 627 21.07 7.19 7.80
CA THR A 627 19.82 6.52 8.16
C THR A 627 19.93 5.91 9.54
N GLU A 628 18.94 6.15 10.39
CA GLU A 628 18.77 5.45 11.66
C GLU A 628 17.89 4.22 11.43
N PHE A 629 18.37 3.05 11.88
CA PHE A 629 17.60 1.81 11.80
C PHE A 629 17.02 1.41 13.15
N GLY A 630 15.82 0.86 13.14
CA GLY A 630 15.13 0.40 14.34
C GLY A 630 14.29 -0.84 14.07
N GLN A 631 14.07 -1.62 15.12
CA GLN A 631 13.12 -2.73 15.05
C GLN A 631 11.68 -2.23 15.12
N ARG A 632 10.83 -2.81 14.28
CA ARG A 632 9.37 -2.63 14.29
C ARG A 632 8.72 -4.01 14.22
N THR A 633 7.56 -4.16 14.83
CA THR A 633 6.81 -5.42 14.78
C THR A 633 5.47 -5.16 14.11
N LEU A 634 5.20 -5.88 13.02
CA LEU A 634 3.87 -5.99 12.44
C LEU A 634 3.10 -7.05 13.22
N ASN A 635 2.12 -6.64 14.03
CA ASN A 635 1.33 -7.55 14.84
C ASN A 635 0.26 -8.24 13.98
N LEU A 636 0.20 -9.57 14.05
CA LEU A 636 -0.73 -10.40 13.26
C LEU A 636 -1.76 -11.12 14.12
N ALA A 637 -1.86 -10.79 15.40
CA ALA A 637 -2.93 -11.27 16.28
C ALA A 637 -4.16 -10.36 16.16
N PRO A 638 -5.35 -10.90 15.79
CA PRO A 638 -6.59 -10.11 15.74
C PRO A 638 -7.03 -9.66 17.13
N ALA A 639 -7.87 -8.64 17.19
CA ALA A 639 -8.65 -8.31 18.37
C ALA A 639 -9.79 -9.33 18.54
N GLY A 640 -10.56 -9.57 17.46
CA GLY A 640 -11.71 -10.47 17.47
C GLY A 640 -11.37 -11.94 17.76
N ARG A 641 -12.37 -12.72 18.14
CA ARG A 641 -12.33 -14.15 18.45
C ARG A 641 -13.62 -14.83 18.00
N GLU A 642 -13.50 -15.67 16.97
CA GLU A 642 -14.65 -16.40 16.45
C GLU A 642 -14.98 -17.59 17.36
N LEU A 643 -16.21 -17.63 17.85
CA LEU A 643 -16.76 -18.78 18.57
C LEU A 643 -17.98 -19.30 17.81
N VAL A 644 -18.01 -20.60 17.54
CA VAL A 644 -19.04 -21.26 16.75
C VAL A 644 -19.74 -22.30 17.59
N SER A 645 -21.07 -22.19 17.67
CA SER A 645 -21.95 -23.24 18.17
C SER A 645 -22.74 -23.83 17.00
N GLU A 646 -22.76 -25.15 16.84
CA GLU A 646 -23.56 -25.82 15.82
C GLU A 646 -24.29 -27.03 16.41
N MET A 647 -25.58 -27.14 16.11
CA MET A 647 -26.43 -28.26 16.46
C MET A 647 -26.89 -28.97 15.20
N VAL A 648 -26.79 -30.30 15.20
CA VAL A 648 -27.17 -31.16 14.08
C VAL A 648 -28.16 -32.21 14.57
N TYR A 649 -29.29 -32.34 13.90
CA TYR A 649 -30.24 -33.42 14.09
C TYR A 649 -30.39 -34.23 12.79
N ALA A 650 -30.03 -35.50 12.84
CA ALA A 650 -30.11 -36.45 11.74
C ALA A 650 -31.18 -37.50 12.04
N THR A 651 -32.14 -37.69 11.14
CA THR A 651 -33.19 -38.71 11.29
C THR A 651 -33.37 -39.49 10.00
N PRO A 652 -33.61 -40.82 10.06
CA PRO A 652 -34.03 -41.58 8.89
C PRO A 652 -35.35 -41.03 8.33
N LEU A 653 -35.44 -40.87 7.01
CA LEU A 653 -36.66 -40.46 6.32
C LEU A 653 -36.67 -41.01 4.89
N TRP A 654 -37.77 -41.65 4.47
CA TRP A 654 -38.02 -42.14 3.10
C TRP A 654 -36.85 -42.92 2.47
N GLY A 655 -36.26 -43.87 3.20
CA GLY A 655 -35.13 -44.69 2.70
C GLY A 655 -33.79 -43.95 2.64
N GLY A 656 -33.75 -42.72 3.14
CA GLY A 656 -32.58 -41.85 3.25
C GLY A 656 -32.44 -41.26 4.65
N TYR A 657 -31.70 -40.15 4.74
CA TYR A 657 -31.49 -39.39 5.98
C TYR A 657 -31.80 -37.90 5.76
N LEU A 658 -32.56 -37.32 6.69
CA LEU A 658 -32.78 -35.89 6.80
C LEU A 658 -31.83 -35.32 7.88
N ASN A 659 -30.97 -34.41 7.49
CA ASN A 659 -30.06 -33.68 8.38
C ASN A 659 -30.50 -32.23 8.51
N THR A 660 -30.73 -31.76 9.73
CA THR A 660 -31.03 -30.36 10.04
C THR A 660 -29.89 -29.79 10.86
N ASN A 661 -29.38 -28.63 10.48
CA ASN A 661 -28.27 -27.96 11.14
C ASN A 661 -28.73 -26.56 11.53
N LEU A 662 -28.38 -26.13 12.74
CA LEU A 662 -28.54 -24.76 13.22
C LEU A 662 -27.18 -24.31 13.77
N PHE A 663 -26.75 -23.10 13.44
CA PHE A 663 -25.50 -22.56 13.95
C PHE A 663 -25.64 -21.12 14.42
N TRP A 664 -24.73 -20.73 15.32
CA TRP A 664 -24.50 -19.38 15.76
C TRP A 664 -22.98 -19.14 15.85
N ARG A 665 -22.50 -18.07 15.22
CA ARG A 665 -21.11 -17.64 15.16
C ARG A 665 -21.00 -16.22 15.72
N GLN A 666 -20.19 -16.06 16.74
CA GLN A 666 -19.77 -14.76 17.25
C GLN A 666 -18.51 -14.32 16.51
N GLU A 667 -18.41 -13.03 16.21
CA GLU A 667 -17.25 -12.39 15.55
C GLU A 667 -16.68 -13.22 14.38
N PRO A 668 -17.48 -13.50 13.33
CA PRO A 668 -17.09 -14.38 12.23
C PRO A 668 -15.78 -13.96 11.57
N GLY A 669 -14.84 -14.90 11.42
CA GLY A 669 -13.51 -14.65 10.86
C GLY A 669 -12.52 -13.99 11.82
N HIS A 670 -12.82 -13.91 13.13
CA HIS A 670 -12.03 -13.18 14.11
C HIS A 670 -12.04 -11.66 13.90
N PHE A 671 -13.22 -11.11 13.57
CA PHE A 671 -13.45 -9.68 13.42
C PHE A 671 -14.32 -9.16 14.56
N GLU A 672 -13.75 -8.33 15.44
CA GLU A 672 -14.45 -7.76 16.60
C GLU A 672 -15.61 -6.84 16.18
N SER A 673 -15.47 -6.17 15.04
CA SER A 673 -16.45 -5.22 14.52
C SER A 673 -17.62 -5.87 13.76
N VAL A 674 -17.52 -7.15 13.42
CA VAL A 674 -18.55 -7.87 12.66
C VAL A 674 -19.53 -8.51 13.62
N GLY A 675 -20.82 -8.18 13.48
CA GLY A 675 -21.88 -8.76 14.30
C GLY A 675 -22.05 -10.27 14.08
N ASP A 676 -22.69 -10.91 15.06
CA ASP A 676 -22.95 -12.34 15.05
C ASP A 676 -23.72 -12.81 13.80
N ASP A 677 -23.37 -14.01 13.34
CA ASP A 677 -24.05 -14.71 12.24
C ASP A 677 -24.77 -15.96 12.78
N PHE A 678 -26.02 -16.17 12.38
CA PHE A 678 -26.78 -17.36 12.72
C PHE A 678 -27.55 -17.85 11.49
N GLY A 679 -27.71 -19.16 11.39
CA GLY A 679 -28.39 -19.75 10.25
C GLY A 679 -28.67 -21.23 10.42
N GLY A 680 -29.18 -21.84 9.36
CA GLY A 680 -29.47 -23.26 9.36
C GLY A 680 -29.56 -23.85 7.96
N ALA A 681 -29.49 -25.17 7.90
CA ALA A 681 -29.61 -25.92 6.66
C ALA A 681 -30.33 -27.24 6.89
N VAL A 682 -31.14 -27.61 5.91
CA VAL A 682 -31.79 -28.92 5.82
C VAL A 682 -31.23 -29.64 4.60
N ARG A 683 -30.73 -30.86 4.78
CA ARG A 683 -30.17 -31.71 3.73
C ARG A 683 -30.84 -33.06 3.74
N PHE A 684 -31.30 -33.51 2.58
CA PHE A 684 -31.89 -34.83 2.43
C PHE A 684 -30.99 -35.71 1.57
N HIS A 685 -30.54 -36.83 2.13
CA HIS A 685 -29.66 -37.79 1.48
C HIS A 685 -30.45 -39.02 1.06
N LEU A 686 -30.70 -39.16 -0.24
CA LEU A 686 -31.30 -40.36 -0.82
C LEU A 686 -30.23 -41.44 -1.05
N LYS A 687 -30.51 -42.65 -0.60
CA LYS A 687 -29.71 -43.83 -0.93
C LYS A 687 -30.24 -44.41 -2.25
N PHE A 688 -29.38 -44.49 -3.26
CA PHE A 688 -29.68 -45.06 -4.57
C PHE A 688 -28.93 -46.37 -4.76
#